data_AF-F9N7H2-F1
#
_entry.id   AF-F9N7H2-F1
#
_cell.length_a   1.000
_cell.length_b   1.000
_cell.length_c   1.000
_cell.angle_alpha   90.00
_cell.angle_beta   90.00
_cell.angle_gamma   90.00
#
_symmetry.space_group_name_H-M   'P 1'
#
loop_
_entity.id
_entity.type
_entity.pdbx_description
1 polymer ?
#
loop_
_entity_poly.entity_id
_entity_poly.type
_entity_poly.pdbx_seq_one_letter_code
_entity_poly.pdbx_strand_id
1 'polypeptide(L)'
;MTRKSEARNKYFMLSCAIATWVGGASFLVPTVAHAEGSVYVTANRAQEEAKYNSQQVQIITKKDIEAKQAKSAEDIVFSETGVSRTVDAMGRVGVSIRGAEPRHTLILVDGQPVMGDLAKYQGAGDELQRLGTENLDHIEIVQGAASAKYGSDAMGGVINVITNKPRNKAGLQFNFEGIREKGNSDILPFNNVFVRADSGKIGKVKVNIFGSKRDIMPIYASESPRQSALGADDTVDHGFLKNSLRYYGTNANVGVASIIDVKDNQTISMKLDRYREDLERYVKNSDSFMVPQMHYKRDLNRNTMNLTYEGRDDVSNWKAEVNYTRTNENDLTLSSDYGKSTYEGKNTLEYTDNIDHRQWNFGVSGDIQANDNHLVSYGVGMSRETGTGSRLKNAPHTYVRDIDPWDYDKSLSVDRNGNPKSNIYDYSFSKGKDGIIERNKEKEWYNTDKSNPNSKVPEFTYEDFLNYKEKLTEGDPANSQAWIFGTTDNTLKKKYPEAYAKYMEFAATLMAENKAAIDENNATATSWRDRIYSSDVEKLPLYYYDKTVHPKLSAIIKLNGATFKEEENKRINKQTVGTGTINKQYLFVQDTWQLNKNTMLTPIARFDHSSLFGSNLSFNMGLTHNLNGNTHRRFKANVGSSYVEPGMGELFYNWEMFPSHITAFSLNGGQARLGWYWQGNPNLKPEKSLNFDVSIEGENKNTYSKLTVFRNNIKNYITAYNTGHVLDFHTDLNENTERGIYKFLYAPDMVYSFKNIGKAEITGLEWEVKQKLSNKWKARFGYTFLHAVNKSNPDMPRQLLDKPAHKIGIGVDYEDEKTGWSGSLWSDYYINMLDSNSVSGGGGYMTSGTAYEKDPITNAIVLDPVTKEAKKIEGKSEISYSGSDRRTSDMYERKTYGIWNMIVQKKINKDSRVYFGINNLFNHRDDDRALSTRQFRMGINLKFGADATTDKSQPNMAKVEVKTQVVDHLNTFIHRDFNVDKKAGVEVVGDFRNRWDSHLGFDRPTSRVTATSYIEDDAADNLRDENNHGITSRVRAGVDARIGKDVDVRVVASASGQRGVDTDHQLKVTKGFNHQRIDEATVTKHTNKWDLTAGRMTEPMGVTGYWFGKEYDGVRGVWTNDTKQVRVGYGDFSH
;
A
#
# COMPACT_ATOMS: atom_id res chain seq x y z
N MET A 1 1.03 -50.70 31.29
CA MET A 1 2.37 -50.26 30.86
C MET A 1 2.73 -50.73 29.42
N THR A 2 1.76 -50.86 28.50
CA THR A 2 1.95 -51.53 27.20
C THR A 2 1.49 -50.71 25.97
N ARG A 3 1.42 -49.37 26.07
CA ARG A 3 1.14 -48.47 24.92
C ARG A 3 2.29 -47.56 24.49
N LYS A 4 3.40 -47.51 25.25
CA LYS A 4 4.58 -46.68 24.92
C LYS A 4 5.64 -47.42 24.09
N SER A 5 5.67 -48.76 24.06
CA SER A 5 6.69 -49.51 23.29
C SER A 5 6.35 -49.66 21.80
N GLU A 6 5.07 -49.74 21.42
CA GLU A 6 4.67 -49.87 20.01
C GLU A 6 4.93 -48.60 19.19
N ALA A 7 4.79 -47.42 19.79
CA ALA A 7 5.11 -46.15 19.12
C ALA A 7 6.62 -46.06 18.83
N ARG A 8 7.46 -46.46 19.77
CA ARG A 8 8.93 -46.39 19.63
C ARG A 8 9.46 -47.36 18.57
N ASN A 9 8.87 -48.55 18.45
CA ASN A 9 9.21 -49.51 17.39
C ASN A 9 8.74 -49.06 16.00
N LYS A 10 7.60 -48.35 15.89
CA LYS A 10 7.13 -47.78 14.60
C LYS A 10 8.03 -46.65 14.11
N TYR A 11 8.51 -45.77 15.00
CA TYR A 11 9.45 -44.72 14.63
C TYR A 11 10.83 -45.31 14.26
N PHE A 12 11.32 -46.32 15.00
CA PHE A 12 12.59 -46.99 14.66
C PHE A 12 12.54 -47.70 13.30
N MET A 13 11.46 -48.42 12.99
CA MET A 13 11.30 -49.06 11.67
C MET A 13 11.13 -48.04 10.53
N LEU A 14 10.49 -46.89 10.79
CA LEU A 14 10.40 -45.80 9.81
C LEU A 14 11.76 -45.11 9.59
N SER A 15 12.54 -44.89 10.65
CA SER A 15 13.92 -44.38 10.57
C SER A 15 14.83 -45.34 9.82
N CYS A 16 14.72 -46.64 10.07
CA CYS A 16 15.44 -47.67 9.33
C CYS A 16 14.99 -47.74 7.87
N ALA A 17 13.68 -47.63 7.57
CA ALA A 17 13.20 -47.61 6.19
C ALA A 17 13.72 -46.39 5.41
N ILE A 18 13.72 -45.20 6.03
CA ILE A 18 14.28 -43.98 5.44
C ILE A 18 15.81 -44.11 5.27
N ALA A 19 16.53 -44.66 6.26
CA ALA A 19 17.97 -44.88 6.17
C ALA A 19 18.34 -45.93 5.10
N THR A 20 17.54 -46.99 4.94
CA THR A 20 17.72 -48.01 3.89
C THR A 20 17.36 -47.46 2.51
N TRP A 21 16.38 -46.55 2.42
CA TRP A 21 16.00 -45.87 1.18
C TRP A 21 17.05 -44.86 0.72
N VAL A 22 17.66 -44.11 1.66
CA VAL A 22 18.76 -43.18 1.38
C VAL A 22 20.08 -43.94 1.12
N GLY A 23 20.34 -45.05 1.82
CA GLY A 23 21.54 -45.87 1.63
C GLY A 23 21.53 -46.72 0.34
N GLY A 24 20.35 -47.08 -0.17
CA GLY A 24 20.19 -47.88 -1.39
C GLY A 24 20.60 -47.17 -2.68
N ALA A 25 20.69 -45.84 -2.67
CA ALA A 25 21.09 -45.04 -3.85
C ALA A 25 22.63 -44.96 -4.05
N SER A 26 23.44 -45.55 -3.16
CA SER A 26 24.91 -45.43 -3.20
C SER A 26 25.64 -46.54 -3.97
N PHE A 27 24.93 -47.50 -4.57
CA PHE A 27 25.54 -48.54 -5.40
C PHE A 27 24.73 -48.74 -6.66
N LEU A 28 25.24 -48.18 -7.77
CA LEU A 28 25.25 -48.72 -9.14
C LEU A 28 25.45 -47.54 -10.10
N VAL A 29 26.71 -47.30 -10.48
CA VAL A 29 27.05 -46.47 -11.63
C VAL A 29 27.17 -47.38 -12.85
N PRO A 30 26.44 -47.06 -13.93
CA PRO A 30 27.09 -47.02 -15.22
C PRO A 30 26.86 -45.66 -15.89
N THR A 31 27.94 -45.18 -16.49
CA THR A 31 28.01 -44.04 -17.42
C THR A 31 27.15 -44.27 -18.67
N VAL A 32 26.56 -43.21 -19.25
CA VAL A 32 26.75 -42.75 -20.66
C VAL A 32 25.65 -41.78 -21.16
N ALA A 33 26.14 -40.72 -21.84
CA ALA A 33 25.55 -39.87 -22.90
C ALA A 33 24.39 -38.90 -22.59
N HIS A 34 24.78 -37.64 -22.32
CA HIS A 34 23.96 -36.45 -22.51
C HIS A 34 23.66 -36.18 -23.98
N ALA A 35 22.39 -35.89 -24.29
CA ALA A 35 22.01 -35.18 -25.51
C ALA A 35 22.08 -33.67 -25.26
N GLU A 36 23.17 -33.06 -25.72
CA GLU A 36 23.25 -31.62 -25.97
C GLU A 36 22.42 -31.22 -27.20
N GLY A 37 21.92 -29.98 -27.20
CA GLY A 37 21.72 -29.25 -28.46
C GLY A 37 20.34 -28.64 -28.66
N SER A 38 20.07 -27.51 -28.00
CA SER A 38 19.26 -26.42 -28.61
C SER A 38 19.31 -25.17 -27.75
N VAL A 39 19.73 -24.06 -28.37
CA VAL A 39 19.71 -22.73 -27.75
C VAL A 39 18.26 -22.25 -27.71
N TYR A 40 17.57 -22.51 -26.59
CA TYR A 40 16.25 -21.95 -26.31
C TYR A 40 16.37 -20.65 -25.50
N VAL A 41 15.58 -19.64 -25.89
CA VAL A 41 15.43 -18.39 -25.13
C VAL A 41 14.74 -18.69 -23.79
N THR A 42 15.21 -18.10 -22.68
CA THR A 42 14.78 -18.38 -21.30
C THR A 42 13.26 -18.47 -21.09
N ALA A 43 12.47 -17.59 -21.73
CA ALA A 43 11.00 -17.62 -21.63
C ALA A 43 10.36 -18.87 -22.25
N ASN A 44 10.89 -19.36 -23.39
CA ASN A 44 10.42 -20.63 -23.97
C ASN A 44 10.83 -21.81 -23.09
N ARG A 45 12.00 -21.73 -22.44
CA ARG A 45 12.45 -22.76 -21.52
C ARG A 45 11.52 -22.89 -20.31
N ALA A 46 11.13 -21.78 -19.68
CA ALA A 46 10.19 -21.79 -18.56
C ALA A 46 8.82 -22.39 -18.96
N GLN A 47 8.34 -22.09 -20.18
CA GLN A 47 7.11 -22.69 -20.71
C GLN A 47 7.23 -24.20 -20.94
N GLU A 48 8.36 -24.68 -21.45
CA GLU A 48 8.59 -26.12 -21.61
C GLU A 48 8.76 -26.84 -20.26
N GLU A 49 9.50 -26.26 -19.31
CA GLU A 49 9.67 -26.80 -17.95
C GLU A 49 8.32 -26.88 -17.20
N ALA A 50 7.45 -25.88 -17.38
CA ALA A 50 6.10 -25.87 -16.82
C ALA A 50 5.22 -27.05 -17.30
N LYS A 51 5.47 -27.60 -18.50
CA LYS A 51 4.71 -28.76 -19.01
C LYS A 51 4.97 -30.02 -18.19
N TYR A 52 6.20 -30.19 -17.71
CA TYR A 52 6.64 -31.34 -16.94
C TYR A 52 6.41 -31.17 -15.43
N ASN A 53 6.09 -29.96 -14.97
CA ASN A 53 5.66 -29.75 -13.60
C ASN A 53 4.30 -30.43 -13.37
N SER A 54 4.20 -31.22 -12.29
CA SER A 54 2.96 -31.86 -11.91
C SER A 54 1.89 -30.85 -11.49
N GLN A 55 2.32 -29.77 -10.82
CA GLN A 55 1.46 -28.65 -10.48
C GLN A 55 1.17 -27.79 -11.71
N GLN A 56 0.06 -27.08 -11.66
CA GLN A 56 -0.37 -26.22 -12.75
C GLN A 56 0.38 -24.89 -12.67
N VAL A 57 1.22 -24.63 -13.67
CA VAL A 57 2.01 -23.40 -13.76
C VAL A 57 1.56 -22.60 -14.98
N GLN A 58 1.14 -21.36 -14.75
CA GLN A 58 0.90 -20.38 -15.80
C GLN A 58 2.10 -19.46 -15.88
N ILE A 59 2.62 -19.26 -17.11
CA ILE A 59 3.75 -18.36 -17.35
C ILE A 59 3.23 -17.11 -18.08
N ILE A 60 3.36 -15.96 -17.44
CA ILE A 60 3.21 -14.65 -18.08
C ILE A 60 4.57 -14.29 -18.66
N THR A 61 4.71 -14.35 -19.98
CA THR A 61 5.99 -14.11 -20.63
C THR A 61 6.29 -12.62 -20.75
N LYS A 62 7.57 -12.30 -21.00
CA LYS A 62 7.98 -10.95 -21.41
C LYS A 62 7.14 -10.38 -22.57
N LYS A 63 6.77 -11.22 -23.54
CA LYS A 63 5.97 -10.80 -24.68
C LYS A 63 4.55 -10.41 -24.26
N ASP A 64 3.97 -11.09 -23.28
CA ASP A 64 2.65 -10.77 -22.74
C ASP A 64 2.69 -9.44 -21.95
N ILE A 65 3.75 -9.23 -21.16
CA ILE A 65 4.01 -7.96 -20.45
C ILE A 65 4.15 -6.80 -21.44
N GLU A 66 4.96 -6.99 -22.49
CA GLU A 66 5.18 -5.99 -23.54
C GLU A 66 3.93 -5.73 -24.39
N ALA A 67 3.06 -6.72 -24.61
CA ALA A 67 1.81 -6.54 -25.37
C ALA A 67 0.85 -5.59 -24.65
N LYS A 68 0.78 -5.65 -23.31
CA LYS A 68 -0.10 -4.81 -22.50
C LYS A 68 0.57 -3.53 -21.97
N GLN A 69 1.89 -3.43 -22.04
CA GLN A 69 2.68 -2.37 -21.38
C GLN A 69 2.28 -2.20 -19.90
N ALA A 70 2.10 -3.33 -19.20
CA ALA A 70 1.96 -3.35 -17.75
C ALA A 70 3.16 -2.63 -17.12
N LYS A 71 2.96 -1.86 -16.05
CA LYS A 71 4.04 -1.15 -15.31
C LYS A 71 4.24 -1.66 -13.91
N SER A 72 3.27 -2.41 -13.41
CA SER A 72 3.38 -3.18 -12.18
C SER A 72 3.03 -4.64 -12.45
N ALA A 73 3.51 -5.54 -11.59
CA ALA A 73 3.08 -6.94 -11.64
C ALA A 73 1.56 -7.04 -11.41
N GLU A 74 0.98 -6.16 -10.59
CA GLU A 74 -0.47 -6.06 -10.34
C GLU A 74 -1.27 -5.94 -11.65
N ASP A 75 -0.82 -5.09 -12.58
CA ASP A 75 -1.53 -4.77 -13.84
C ASP A 75 -1.77 -6.01 -14.74
N ILE A 76 -0.93 -7.05 -14.61
CA ILE A 76 -0.97 -8.20 -15.50
C ILE A 76 -1.44 -9.50 -14.83
N VAL A 77 -1.12 -9.71 -13.55
CA VAL A 77 -1.48 -10.97 -12.85
C VAL A 77 -2.99 -11.18 -12.77
N PHE A 78 -3.76 -10.10 -12.62
CA PHE A 78 -5.22 -10.19 -12.51
C PHE A 78 -5.91 -10.48 -13.83
N SER A 79 -5.20 -10.46 -14.95
CA SER A 79 -5.76 -10.82 -16.26
C SER A 79 -5.67 -12.32 -16.56
N GLU A 80 -5.04 -13.09 -15.66
CA GLU A 80 -4.89 -14.54 -15.78
C GLU A 80 -6.10 -15.31 -15.23
N THR A 81 -6.30 -16.52 -15.73
CA THR A 81 -7.42 -17.39 -15.35
C THR A 81 -7.22 -17.93 -13.93
N GLY A 82 -8.23 -17.82 -13.08
CA GLY A 82 -8.16 -18.28 -11.70
C GLY A 82 -7.58 -17.27 -10.70
N VAL A 83 -7.17 -16.08 -11.14
CA VAL A 83 -6.64 -15.02 -10.26
C VAL A 83 -7.67 -13.89 -10.13
N SER A 84 -8.00 -13.44 -8.93
CA SER A 84 -8.97 -12.37 -8.71
C SER A 84 -8.43 -11.28 -7.79
N ARG A 85 -8.81 -10.04 -8.10
CA ARG A 85 -8.48 -8.85 -7.30
C ARG A 85 -9.51 -8.64 -6.19
N THR A 86 -9.04 -8.46 -4.95
CA THR A 86 -9.85 -8.00 -3.81
C THR A 86 -9.36 -6.63 -3.36
N VAL A 87 -10.25 -5.83 -2.76
CA VAL A 87 -9.91 -4.52 -2.19
C VAL A 87 -10.57 -4.40 -0.84
N ASP A 88 -9.82 -4.05 0.20
CA ASP A 88 -10.38 -3.81 1.52
C ASP A 88 -10.88 -2.36 1.67
N ALA A 89 -11.53 -2.04 2.80
CA ALA A 89 -12.03 -0.69 3.07
C ALA A 89 -10.92 0.40 3.07
N MET A 90 -9.65 0.02 3.17
CA MET A 90 -8.50 0.92 3.11
C MET A 90 -7.96 1.14 1.70
N GLY A 91 -8.54 0.46 0.71
CA GLY A 91 -8.06 0.52 -0.66
C GLY A 91 -6.81 -0.34 -0.91
N ARG A 92 -6.43 -1.21 0.05
CA ARG A 92 -5.34 -2.18 -0.13
C ARG A 92 -5.78 -3.31 -1.02
N VAL A 93 -4.90 -3.76 -1.90
CA VAL A 93 -5.20 -4.81 -2.88
C VAL A 93 -4.76 -6.17 -2.34
N GLY A 94 -5.67 -7.14 -2.44
CA GLY A 94 -5.41 -8.55 -2.18
C GLY A 94 -5.45 -9.39 -3.46
N VAL A 95 -4.70 -10.49 -3.46
CA VAL A 95 -4.60 -11.42 -4.60
C VAL A 95 -5.10 -12.80 -4.20
N SER A 96 -6.23 -13.19 -4.76
CA SER A 96 -6.84 -14.51 -4.53
C SER A 96 -6.59 -15.41 -5.73
N ILE A 97 -5.99 -16.59 -5.49
CA ILE A 97 -5.88 -17.67 -6.49
C ILE A 97 -6.95 -18.72 -6.19
N ARG A 98 -7.75 -19.09 -7.19
CA ARG A 98 -8.79 -20.13 -7.11
C ARG A 98 -9.82 -19.89 -6.01
N GLY A 99 -10.03 -18.63 -5.62
CA GLY A 99 -10.96 -18.25 -4.57
C GLY A 99 -10.44 -18.45 -3.14
N ALA A 100 -9.18 -18.84 -2.95
CA ALA A 100 -8.52 -18.82 -1.65
C ALA A 100 -8.36 -17.39 -1.13
N GLU A 101 -8.14 -17.19 0.17
CA GLU A 101 -7.96 -15.83 0.69
C GLU A 101 -6.62 -15.23 0.25
N PRO A 102 -6.49 -13.89 0.20
CA PRO A 102 -5.23 -13.23 -0.12
C PRO A 102 -4.03 -13.72 0.72
N ARG A 103 -4.25 -14.03 2.00
CA ARG A 103 -3.23 -14.62 2.91
C ARG A 103 -2.73 -16.02 2.50
N HIS A 104 -3.44 -16.70 1.60
CA HIS A 104 -3.10 -18.04 1.11
C HIS A 104 -2.25 -18.00 -0.16
N THR A 105 -1.96 -16.82 -0.69
CA THR A 105 -1.10 -16.62 -1.86
C THR A 105 0.30 -16.20 -1.44
N LEU A 106 1.31 -17.01 -1.76
CA LEU A 106 2.72 -16.65 -1.51
C LEU A 106 3.27 -15.88 -2.71
N ILE A 107 3.80 -14.68 -2.48
CA ILE A 107 4.46 -13.88 -3.51
C ILE A 107 5.97 -14.00 -3.34
N LEU A 108 6.65 -14.38 -4.41
CA LEU A 108 8.10 -14.54 -4.47
C LEU A 108 8.70 -13.57 -5.48
N VAL A 109 9.92 -13.10 -5.23
CA VAL A 109 10.78 -12.43 -6.22
C VAL A 109 12.07 -13.24 -6.33
N ASP A 110 12.37 -13.74 -7.53
CA ASP A 110 13.52 -14.63 -7.77
C ASP A 110 13.54 -15.85 -6.80
N GLY A 111 12.36 -16.38 -6.46
CA GLY A 111 12.18 -17.48 -5.50
C GLY A 111 12.17 -17.08 -4.02
N GLN A 112 12.35 -15.79 -3.70
CA GLN A 112 12.39 -15.28 -2.33
C GLN A 112 11.05 -14.69 -1.88
N PRO A 113 10.50 -15.08 -0.71
CA PRO A 113 9.29 -14.47 -0.17
C PRO A 113 9.42 -12.95 -0.07
N VAL A 114 8.46 -12.25 -0.66
CA VAL A 114 8.36 -10.80 -0.48
C VAL A 114 7.88 -10.51 0.92
N MET A 115 8.59 -9.61 1.57
CA MET A 115 8.30 -9.18 2.92
C MET A 115 7.26 -8.07 2.91
N GLY A 116 5.97 -8.45 2.92
CA GLY A 116 4.86 -7.52 3.02
C GLY A 116 4.65 -6.95 4.44
N ASP A 117 3.42 -6.48 4.68
CA ASP A 117 2.91 -6.12 6.02
C ASP A 117 3.04 -7.31 6.99
N LEU A 118 3.21 -7.06 8.29
CA LEU A 118 3.20 -8.13 9.31
C LEU A 118 1.83 -8.82 9.38
N ALA A 119 0.76 -8.14 9.00
CA ALA A 119 -0.56 -8.74 8.83
C ALA A 119 -0.65 -9.47 7.49
N LYS A 120 -0.56 -10.80 7.53
CA LYS A 120 -0.71 -11.62 6.31
C LYS A 120 -2.14 -11.63 5.78
N TYR A 121 -3.13 -11.33 6.62
CA TYR A 121 -4.56 -11.48 6.37
C TYR A 121 -5.04 -10.81 5.08
N GLN A 122 -4.56 -9.58 4.83
CA GLN A 122 -4.91 -8.80 3.65
C GLN A 122 -4.18 -9.28 2.38
N GLY A 123 -3.22 -10.20 2.53
CA GLY A 123 -2.30 -10.63 1.50
C GLY A 123 -1.26 -9.56 1.18
N ALA A 124 -0.24 -9.96 0.41
CA ALA A 124 0.81 -9.07 -0.05
C ALA A 124 0.49 -8.46 -1.43
N GLY A 125 -0.79 -8.22 -1.77
CA GLY A 125 -1.17 -7.81 -3.13
C GLY A 125 -0.63 -6.44 -3.53
N ASP A 126 -0.57 -5.48 -2.61
CA ASP A 126 0.09 -4.19 -2.83
C ASP A 126 1.59 -4.35 -3.19
N GLU A 127 2.25 -5.44 -2.79
CA GLU A 127 3.63 -5.73 -3.23
C GLU A 127 3.73 -5.92 -4.74
N LEU A 128 2.70 -6.47 -5.39
CA LEU A 128 2.69 -6.58 -6.85
C LEU A 128 2.62 -5.20 -7.52
N GLN A 129 2.02 -4.20 -6.88
CA GLN A 129 2.06 -2.81 -7.33
C GLN A 129 3.49 -2.24 -7.24
N ARG A 130 4.19 -2.56 -6.14
CA ARG A 130 5.57 -2.12 -5.85
C ARG A 130 6.60 -2.74 -6.81
N LEU A 131 6.31 -3.89 -7.41
CA LEU A 131 7.18 -4.56 -8.38
C LEU A 131 6.97 -4.03 -9.81
N GLY A 132 7.93 -3.24 -10.30
CA GLY A 132 7.97 -2.77 -11.69
C GLY A 132 8.24 -3.89 -12.70
N THR A 133 7.52 -3.87 -13.83
CA THR A 133 7.60 -4.89 -14.89
C THR A 133 8.77 -4.68 -15.85
N GLU A 134 9.36 -3.50 -15.86
CA GLU A 134 10.41 -3.08 -16.81
C GLU A 134 11.68 -3.91 -16.66
N ASN A 135 11.93 -4.40 -15.44
CA ASN A 135 13.05 -5.26 -15.10
C ASN A 135 12.65 -6.75 -14.95
N LEU A 136 11.46 -7.15 -15.36
CA LEU A 136 11.00 -8.55 -15.27
C LEU A 136 11.34 -9.36 -16.52
N ASP A 137 11.69 -10.63 -16.32
CA ASP A 137 11.83 -11.62 -17.38
C ASP A 137 10.49 -12.30 -17.64
N HIS A 138 9.87 -12.85 -16.59
CA HIS A 138 8.55 -13.46 -16.63
C HIS A 138 7.95 -13.55 -15.22
N ILE A 139 6.67 -13.92 -15.15
CA ILE A 139 5.98 -14.23 -13.88
C ILE A 139 5.44 -15.65 -13.98
N GLU A 140 5.64 -16.44 -12.93
CA GLU A 140 5.11 -17.79 -12.80
C GLU A 140 3.97 -17.79 -11.77
N ILE A 141 2.81 -18.33 -12.15
CA ILE A 141 1.67 -18.50 -11.26
C ILE A 141 1.45 -20.01 -11.08
N VAL A 142 1.83 -20.52 -9.91
CA VAL A 142 1.64 -21.92 -9.53
C VAL A 142 0.33 -22.03 -8.76
N GLN A 143 -0.60 -22.84 -9.27
CA GLN A 143 -1.93 -23.01 -8.69
C GLN A 143 -2.06 -24.37 -8.01
N GLY A 144 -2.81 -24.43 -6.90
CA GLY A 144 -3.04 -25.65 -6.13
C GLY A 144 -2.21 -25.72 -4.84
N ALA A 145 -2.11 -26.91 -4.24
CA ALA A 145 -1.39 -27.13 -2.99
C ALA A 145 0.14 -27.06 -3.17
N ALA A 146 0.66 -25.84 -3.21
CA ALA A 146 2.06 -25.52 -3.44
C ALA A 146 2.92 -25.55 -2.16
N SER A 147 2.31 -25.62 -0.97
CA SER A 147 3.04 -25.55 0.31
C SER A 147 4.14 -26.59 0.49
N ALA A 148 3.96 -27.82 -0.03
CA ALA A 148 4.97 -28.86 0.09
C ALA A 148 6.30 -28.50 -0.61
N LYS A 149 6.24 -27.72 -1.70
CA LYS A 149 7.43 -27.29 -2.44
C LYS A 149 7.92 -25.91 -2.01
N TYR A 150 7.00 -24.96 -1.83
CA TYR A 150 7.35 -23.53 -1.65
C TYR A 150 7.23 -23.03 -0.20
N GLY A 151 6.66 -23.80 0.72
CA GLY A 151 6.53 -23.43 2.14
C GLY A 151 5.12 -23.08 2.60
N SER A 152 4.97 -22.82 3.90
CA SER A 152 3.67 -22.73 4.59
C SER A 152 2.64 -21.84 3.88
N ASP A 153 3.05 -20.67 3.41
CA ASP A 153 2.09 -19.63 2.99
C ASP A 153 1.49 -19.84 1.58
N ALA A 154 1.82 -20.94 0.90
CA ALA A 154 1.42 -21.25 -0.48
C ALA A 154 0.19 -22.20 -0.60
N MET A 155 -0.87 -21.96 0.17
CA MET A 155 -2.06 -22.83 0.18
C MET A 155 -3.02 -22.61 -1.01
N GLY A 156 -3.18 -21.37 -1.45
CA GLY A 156 -3.93 -21.00 -2.67
C GLY A 156 -3.07 -21.09 -3.92
N GLY A 157 -1.77 -20.79 -3.77
CA GLY A 157 -0.78 -20.88 -4.83
C GLY A 157 0.42 -19.97 -4.58
N VAL A 158 1.25 -19.84 -5.61
CA VAL A 158 2.46 -19.01 -5.60
C VAL A 158 2.45 -18.09 -6.82
N ILE A 159 2.83 -16.83 -6.63
CA ILE A 159 3.18 -15.91 -7.72
C ILE A 159 4.67 -15.62 -7.59
N ASN A 160 5.48 -16.16 -8.50
CA ASN A 160 6.92 -15.97 -8.53
C ASN A 160 7.30 -14.98 -9.63
N VAL A 161 7.77 -13.82 -9.23
CA VAL A 161 8.20 -12.74 -10.13
C VAL A 161 9.69 -12.91 -10.40
N ILE A 162 10.04 -13.26 -11.64
CA ILE A 162 11.43 -13.49 -12.04
C ILE A 162 12.00 -12.24 -12.71
N THR A 163 13.10 -11.73 -12.18
CA THR A 163 13.76 -10.52 -12.66
C THR A 163 14.81 -10.82 -13.74
N ASN A 164 15.06 -9.84 -14.61
CA ASN A 164 16.08 -9.95 -15.66
C ASN A 164 17.49 -9.95 -15.05
N LYS A 165 18.23 -11.04 -15.22
CA LYS A 165 19.66 -11.16 -14.84
C LYS A 165 20.57 -10.18 -15.62
N PRO A 166 21.78 -9.84 -15.13
CA PRO A 166 22.79 -9.09 -15.88
C PRO A 166 23.06 -9.70 -17.27
N ARG A 167 23.07 -8.85 -18.31
CA ARG A 167 23.20 -9.30 -19.70
C ARG A 167 24.66 -9.57 -20.07
N ASN A 168 24.86 -10.46 -21.05
CA ASN A 168 26.18 -10.76 -21.59
C ASN A 168 26.75 -9.63 -22.45
N LYS A 169 25.90 -8.74 -22.97
CA LYS A 169 26.33 -7.58 -23.76
C LYS A 169 26.02 -6.29 -23.02
N ALA A 170 26.87 -5.30 -23.25
CA ALA A 170 26.65 -3.96 -22.74
C ALA A 170 25.42 -3.34 -23.41
N GLY A 171 24.60 -2.66 -22.60
CA GLY A 171 23.39 -2.03 -23.10
C GLY A 171 22.79 -1.06 -22.11
N LEU A 172 22.04 -0.10 -22.64
CA LEU A 172 21.27 0.87 -21.88
C LEU A 172 19.80 0.70 -22.25
N GLN A 173 18.94 0.70 -21.25
CA GLN A 173 17.50 0.69 -21.42
C GLN A 173 16.91 1.90 -20.71
N PHE A 174 16.01 2.59 -21.40
CA PHE A 174 15.30 3.75 -20.89
C PHE A 174 13.82 3.59 -21.21
N ASN A 175 12.97 3.61 -20.19
CA ASN A 175 11.52 3.63 -20.37
C ASN A 175 10.95 4.89 -19.72
N PHE A 176 10.01 5.52 -20.42
CA PHE A 176 9.22 6.62 -19.90
C PHE A 176 7.75 6.36 -20.21
N GLU A 177 6.87 6.64 -19.26
CA GLU A 177 5.43 6.68 -19.46
C GLU A 177 4.84 7.88 -18.73
N GLY A 178 3.95 8.59 -19.40
CA GLY A 178 3.02 9.51 -18.78
C GLY A 178 1.62 8.91 -18.73
N ILE A 179 0.90 9.21 -17.65
CA ILE A 179 -0.49 8.81 -17.45
C ILE A 179 -1.30 10.04 -17.05
N ARG A 180 -2.52 10.14 -17.58
CA ARG A 180 -3.53 11.09 -17.13
C ARG A 180 -4.87 10.43 -16.95
N GLU A 181 -5.66 10.93 -16.01
CA GLU A 181 -7.05 10.54 -15.83
C GLU A 181 -8.00 11.47 -16.57
N LYS A 182 -9.22 10.97 -16.84
CA LYS A 182 -10.30 11.79 -17.38
C LYS A 182 -10.64 12.91 -16.39
N GLY A 183 -10.53 14.16 -16.84
CA GLY A 183 -10.82 15.35 -16.02
C GLY A 183 -9.58 16.11 -15.55
N ASN A 184 -8.38 15.58 -15.79
CA ASN A 184 -7.14 16.30 -15.52
C ASN A 184 -6.91 17.38 -16.60
N SER A 185 -6.50 18.58 -16.17
CA SER A 185 -6.08 19.68 -17.05
C SER A 185 -4.76 19.36 -17.75
N ASP A 186 -3.84 18.70 -17.04
CA ASP A 186 -2.49 18.44 -17.50
C ASP A 186 -2.46 17.25 -18.47
N ILE A 187 -1.56 17.31 -19.45
CA ILE A 187 -1.47 16.29 -20.50
C ILE A 187 -0.94 14.96 -19.95
N LEU A 188 0.08 14.99 -19.07
CA LEU A 188 0.68 13.81 -18.43
C LEU A 188 1.13 14.18 -16.99
N PRO A 189 0.21 14.28 -16.02
CA PRO A 189 0.52 14.70 -14.64
C PRO A 189 1.24 13.64 -13.80
N PHE A 190 1.17 12.36 -14.20
CA PHE A 190 1.81 11.25 -13.50
C PHE A 190 2.78 10.56 -14.43
N ASN A 191 4.02 10.35 -13.96
CA ASN A 191 5.09 9.84 -14.79
C ASN A 191 5.78 8.63 -14.15
N ASN A 192 6.16 7.68 -15.01
CA ASN A 192 6.95 6.51 -14.67
C ASN A 192 8.24 6.54 -15.50
N VAL A 193 9.38 6.41 -14.83
CA VAL A 193 10.71 6.38 -15.44
C VAL A 193 11.45 5.14 -14.97
N PHE A 194 12.08 4.43 -15.90
CA PHE A 194 12.96 3.31 -15.59
C PHE A 194 14.23 3.41 -16.42
N VAL A 195 15.36 3.20 -15.77
CA VAL A 195 16.68 3.16 -16.40
C VAL A 195 17.40 1.89 -15.98
N ARG A 196 18.07 1.24 -16.92
CA ARG A 196 18.96 0.12 -16.65
C ARG A 196 20.20 0.18 -17.52
N ALA A 197 21.35 -0.02 -16.91
CA ALA A 197 22.63 -0.18 -17.59
C ALA A 197 23.20 -1.58 -17.29
N ASP A 198 23.61 -2.28 -18.34
CA ASP A 198 24.31 -3.57 -18.27
C ASP A 198 25.76 -3.37 -18.69
N SER A 199 26.71 -3.93 -17.93
CA SER A 199 28.15 -3.88 -18.26
C SER A 199 28.51 -4.79 -19.44
N GLY A 200 27.67 -5.78 -19.75
CA GLY A 200 28.09 -6.96 -20.49
C GLY A 200 29.03 -7.85 -19.68
N LYS A 201 29.49 -8.95 -20.29
CA LYS A 201 30.45 -9.86 -19.68
C LYS A 201 31.86 -9.28 -19.76
N ILE A 202 32.41 -8.89 -18.60
CA ILE A 202 33.79 -8.41 -18.43
C ILE A 202 34.58 -9.53 -17.74
N GLY A 203 35.32 -10.32 -18.53
CA GLY A 203 35.98 -11.53 -18.03
C GLY A 203 34.95 -12.54 -17.50
N LYS A 204 34.99 -12.81 -16.19
CA LYS A 204 34.06 -13.71 -15.49
C LYS A 204 32.89 -12.97 -14.82
N VAL A 205 32.84 -11.64 -14.90
CA VAL A 205 31.89 -10.82 -14.15
C VAL A 205 30.88 -10.17 -15.08
N LYS A 206 29.62 -10.13 -14.65
CA LYS A 206 28.53 -9.37 -15.27
C LYS A 206 27.88 -8.51 -14.19
N VAL A 207 27.64 -7.23 -14.46
CA VAL A 207 27.00 -6.30 -13.53
C VAL A 207 25.89 -5.55 -14.26
N ASN A 208 24.79 -5.29 -13.57
CA ASN A 208 23.83 -4.29 -13.98
C ASN A 208 23.52 -3.33 -12.84
N ILE A 209 23.09 -2.14 -13.21
CA ILE A 209 22.53 -1.14 -12.31
C ILE A 209 21.20 -0.72 -12.91
N PHE A 210 20.17 -0.59 -12.08
CA PHE A 210 18.87 -0.12 -12.52
C PHE A 210 18.24 0.79 -11.47
N GLY A 211 17.37 1.67 -11.93
CA GLY A 211 16.57 2.50 -11.07
C GLY A 211 15.23 2.85 -11.72
N SER A 212 14.21 3.07 -10.89
CA SER A 212 12.92 3.54 -11.33
C SER A 212 12.32 4.55 -10.37
N LYS A 213 11.46 5.41 -10.90
CA LYS A 213 10.56 6.30 -10.16
C LYS A 213 9.20 6.20 -10.82
N ARG A 214 8.16 5.89 -10.05
CA ARG A 214 6.79 5.74 -10.55
C ARG A 214 5.83 6.53 -9.66
N ASP A 215 4.89 7.19 -10.32
CA ASP A 215 3.82 7.91 -9.63
C ASP A 215 2.60 6.99 -9.49
N ILE A 216 2.22 6.70 -8.25
CA ILE A 216 0.97 6.00 -7.93
C ILE A 216 -0.15 7.03 -8.01
N MET A 217 -1.11 6.80 -8.89
CA MET A 217 -2.21 7.73 -9.13
C MET A 217 -3.27 7.67 -8.03
N PRO A 218 -3.85 8.83 -7.64
CA PRO A 218 -5.01 8.87 -6.76
C PRO A 218 -6.22 8.25 -7.44
N ILE A 219 -7.00 7.50 -6.65
CA ILE A 219 -8.33 7.05 -7.07
C ILE A 219 -9.33 7.90 -6.30
N TYR A 220 -9.79 8.98 -6.92
CA TYR A 220 -10.72 9.89 -6.27
C TYR A 220 -12.12 9.30 -6.16
N ALA A 221 -12.75 9.47 -4.99
CA ALA A 221 -14.16 9.17 -4.80
C ALA A 221 -15.02 9.91 -5.84
N SER A 222 -16.06 9.26 -6.32
CA SER A 222 -17.03 9.83 -7.24
C SER A 222 -18.14 10.61 -6.54
N GLU A 223 -18.42 10.25 -5.28
CA GLU A 223 -19.41 10.92 -4.43
C GLU A 223 -18.81 12.12 -3.67
N SER A 224 -19.61 13.16 -3.51
CA SER A 224 -19.28 14.31 -2.68
C SER A 224 -19.40 13.96 -1.18
N PRO A 225 -18.68 14.68 -0.29
CA PRO A 225 -18.90 14.57 1.15
C PRO A 225 -20.37 14.79 1.52
N ARG A 226 -20.82 14.20 2.63
CA ARG A 226 -22.21 14.32 3.08
C ARG A 226 -22.53 15.76 3.47
N GLN A 227 -23.64 16.28 2.96
CA GLN A 227 -24.11 17.62 3.29
C GLN A 227 -24.55 17.73 4.75
N SER A 228 -24.20 18.86 5.39
CA SER A 228 -24.49 19.13 6.80
C SER A 228 -25.18 20.48 7.00
N ALA A 229 -25.89 20.64 8.13
CA ALA A 229 -26.55 21.88 8.49
C ALA A 229 -25.58 23.05 8.78
N LEU A 230 -24.30 22.73 8.99
CA LEU A 230 -23.18 23.67 9.15
C LEU A 230 -22.20 23.53 7.98
N GLY A 231 -22.71 23.17 6.80
CA GLY A 231 -21.92 23.15 5.58
C GLY A 231 -21.30 24.52 5.35
N ALA A 232 -20.08 24.52 4.82
CA ALA A 232 -19.50 25.72 4.23
C ALA A 232 -20.54 26.40 3.33
N ASP A 233 -20.66 27.72 3.40
CA ASP A 233 -21.34 28.45 2.34
C ASP A 233 -20.71 28.02 1.02
N ASP A 234 -21.50 27.53 0.05
CA ASP A 234 -21.02 27.09 -1.28
C ASP A 234 -20.24 28.20 -2.01
N THR A 235 -20.28 29.44 -1.51
CA THR A 235 -19.48 30.58 -1.98
C THR A 235 -18.04 30.64 -1.43
N VAL A 236 -17.66 29.85 -0.42
CA VAL A 236 -16.33 29.85 0.20
C VAL A 236 -15.62 28.51 0.00
N ASP A 237 -14.68 28.45 -0.95
CA ASP A 237 -13.78 27.31 -1.10
C ASP A 237 -12.77 27.27 0.07
N HIS A 238 -13.00 26.37 1.03
CA HIS A 238 -12.07 26.13 2.15
C HIS A 238 -10.77 25.41 1.72
N GLY A 239 -10.64 25.05 0.45
CA GLY A 239 -9.42 24.50 -0.14
C GLY A 239 -9.17 23.03 0.17
N PHE A 240 -10.13 22.27 0.70
CA PHE A 240 -9.92 20.85 1.05
C PHE A 240 -9.59 20.00 -0.18
N LEU A 241 -8.71 19.01 -0.02
CA LEU A 241 -8.35 18.10 -1.11
C LEU A 241 -9.47 17.09 -1.39
N LYS A 242 -9.49 16.50 -2.59
CA LYS A 242 -10.47 15.48 -2.95
C LYS A 242 -10.22 14.19 -2.17
N ASN A 243 -11.30 13.52 -1.78
CA ASN A 243 -11.22 12.22 -1.12
C ASN A 243 -10.54 11.20 -2.04
N SER A 244 -9.51 10.54 -1.52
CA SER A 244 -8.86 9.42 -2.20
C SER A 244 -9.23 8.08 -1.56
N LEU A 245 -9.64 7.14 -2.40
CA LEU A 245 -10.00 5.77 -2.02
C LEU A 245 -8.78 4.88 -1.77
N ARG A 246 -7.61 5.25 -2.30
CA ARG A 246 -6.32 4.57 -2.09
C ARG A 246 -5.23 5.57 -1.71
N TYR A 247 -4.15 5.07 -1.13
CA TYR A 247 -2.90 5.80 -1.06
C TYR A 247 -2.35 6.10 -2.45
N TYR A 248 -1.80 7.30 -2.63
CA TYR A 248 -1.19 7.77 -3.87
C TYR A 248 0.05 8.61 -3.57
N GLY A 249 0.95 8.78 -4.54
CA GLY A 249 2.22 9.45 -4.29
C GLY A 249 3.30 8.89 -5.18
N THR A 250 4.50 8.68 -4.64
CA THR A 250 5.65 8.23 -5.43
C THR A 250 6.26 6.98 -4.84
N ASN A 251 6.74 6.09 -5.70
CA ASN A 251 7.70 5.08 -5.32
C ASN A 251 8.95 5.15 -6.19
N ALA A 252 10.08 4.77 -5.61
CA ALA A 252 11.34 4.71 -6.29
C ALA A 252 12.13 3.49 -5.83
N ASN A 253 12.90 2.93 -6.75
CA ASN A 253 13.85 1.88 -6.42
C ASN A 253 15.18 2.09 -7.14
N VAL A 254 16.25 1.64 -6.51
CA VAL A 254 17.58 1.53 -7.11
C VAL A 254 18.16 0.18 -6.73
N GLY A 255 18.73 -0.51 -7.70
CA GLY A 255 19.26 -1.85 -7.51
C GLY A 255 20.51 -2.12 -8.33
N VAL A 256 21.31 -3.04 -7.82
CA VAL A 256 22.53 -3.54 -8.46
C VAL A 256 22.49 -5.06 -8.39
N ALA A 257 22.69 -5.72 -9.53
CA ALA A 257 22.89 -7.17 -9.55
C ALA A 257 24.22 -7.52 -10.23
N SER A 258 24.90 -8.52 -9.69
CA SER A 258 26.14 -9.05 -10.25
C SER A 258 26.11 -10.57 -10.31
N ILE A 259 26.78 -11.11 -11.33
CA ILE A 259 27.01 -12.55 -11.49
C ILE A 259 28.50 -12.75 -11.78
N ILE A 260 29.13 -13.61 -11.00
CA ILE A 260 30.53 -14.01 -11.11
C ILE A 260 30.57 -15.48 -11.46
N ASP A 261 31.08 -15.80 -12.66
CA ASP A 261 31.31 -17.17 -13.12
C ASP A 261 32.63 -17.68 -12.48
N VAL A 262 32.55 -18.34 -11.31
CA VAL A 262 33.73 -18.87 -10.59
C VAL A 262 34.42 -19.94 -11.44
N LYS A 263 33.61 -20.87 -11.96
CA LYS A 263 33.95 -21.90 -12.96
C LYS A 263 32.81 -21.97 -13.98
N ASP A 264 32.99 -22.72 -15.06
CA ASP A 264 31.98 -22.85 -16.12
C ASP A 264 30.63 -23.43 -15.62
N ASN A 265 30.66 -24.15 -14.50
CA ASN A 265 29.52 -24.78 -13.85
C ASN A 265 29.22 -24.23 -12.45
N GLN A 266 29.85 -23.13 -12.02
CA GLN A 266 29.67 -22.55 -10.69
C GLN A 266 29.59 -21.03 -10.75
N THR A 267 28.54 -20.46 -10.16
CA THR A 267 28.28 -19.02 -10.19
C THR A 267 27.97 -18.47 -8.80
N ILE A 268 28.49 -17.28 -8.50
CA ILE A 268 28.05 -16.47 -7.37
C ILE A 268 27.23 -15.31 -7.93
N SER A 269 26.00 -15.15 -7.45
CA SER A 269 25.12 -14.04 -7.80
C SER A 269 24.82 -13.20 -6.57
N MET A 270 24.86 -11.89 -6.71
CA MET A 270 24.53 -10.95 -5.64
C MET A 270 23.56 -9.90 -6.17
N LYS A 271 22.52 -9.60 -5.40
CA LYS A 271 21.54 -8.55 -5.71
C LYS A 271 21.31 -7.69 -4.48
N LEU A 272 21.40 -6.38 -4.67
CA LEU A 272 21.10 -5.37 -3.66
C LEU A 272 20.02 -4.45 -4.22
N ASP A 273 18.97 -4.20 -3.44
CA ASP A 273 17.96 -3.21 -3.80
C ASP A 273 17.59 -2.32 -2.61
N ARG A 274 17.36 -1.05 -2.92
CA ARG A 274 16.79 -0.04 -2.06
C ARG A 274 15.47 0.41 -2.68
N TYR A 275 14.39 0.28 -1.93
CA TYR A 275 13.05 0.75 -2.30
C TYR A 275 12.58 1.80 -1.30
N ARG A 276 11.94 2.86 -1.81
CA ARG A 276 11.29 3.89 -1.02
C ARG A 276 9.92 4.19 -1.62
N GLU A 277 8.94 4.38 -0.76
CA GLU A 277 7.65 4.98 -1.12
C GLU A 277 7.31 6.09 -0.14
N ASP A 278 6.63 7.10 -0.67
CA ASP A 278 6.09 8.26 0.04
C ASP A 278 4.68 8.46 -0.53
N LEU A 279 3.69 8.11 0.29
CA LEU A 279 2.29 8.03 -0.11
C LEU A 279 1.40 8.80 0.85
N GLU A 280 0.36 9.39 0.29
CA GLU A 280 -0.65 10.15 1.03
C GLU A 280 -2.06 9.71 0.64
N ARG A 281 -3.01 9.97 1.53
CA ARG A 281 -4.45 9.80 1.29
C ARG A 281 -5.21 10.83 2.11
N TYR A 282 -6.16 11.50 1.46
CA TYR A 282 -6.99 12.53 2.08
C TYR A 282 -8.44 12.05 2.14
N VAL A 283 -9.10 12.24 3.28
CA VAL A 283 -10.50 11.83 3.50
C VAL A 283 -11.23 12.89 4.34
N LYS A 284 -12.33 13.41 3.80
CA LYS A 284 -13.26 14.33 4.46
C LYS A 284 -14.69 13.80 4.28
N ASN A 285 -15.37 13.49 5.37
CA ASN A 285 -16.65 12.77 5.33
C ASN A 285 -17.88 13.66 5.26
N SER A 286 -17.75 14.94 5.62
CA SER A 286 -18.82 15.94 5.58
C SER A 286 -18.30 17.27 5.04
N ASP A 287 -19.18 18.05 4.41
CA ASP A 287 -18.92 19.43 3.98
C ASP A 287 -18.78 20.44 5.14
N SER A 288 -19.06 20.03 6.38
CA SER A 288 -18.94 20.91 7.54
C SER A 288 -17.51 21.41 7.73
N PHE A 289 -17.36 22.70 8.04
CA PHE A 289 -16.10 23.29 8.47
C PHE A 289 -15.66 22.82 9.88
N MET A 290 -16.57 22.22 10.66
CA MET A 290 -16.26 21.66 11.98
C MET A 290 -15.71 20.24 11.93
N VAL A 291 -15.74 19.59 10.77
CA VAL A 291 -15.20 18.23 10.60
C VAL A 291 -13.86 18.35 9.88
N PRO A 292 -12.72 18.04 10.53
CA PRO A 292 -11.43 18.15 9.88
C PRO A 292 -11.30 17.16 8.70
N GLN A 293 -10.45 17.51 7.74
CA GLN A 293 -9.98 16.55 6.75
C GLN A 293 -8.88 15.68 7.39
N MET A 294 -9.00 14.37 7.26
CA MET A 294 -7.98 13.42 7.70
C MET A 294 -6.92 13.27 6.60
N HIS A 295 -5.66 13.44 6.98
CA HIS A 295 -4.48 13.30 6.13
C HIS A 295 -3.71 12.08 6.61
N TYR A 296 -3.78 11.00 5.85
CA TYR A 296 -2.99 9.81 6.10
C TYR A 296 -1.71 9.88 5.27
N LYS A 297 -0.56 9.70 5.90
CA LYS A 297 0.74 9.60 5.24
C LYS A 297 1.37 8.25 5.54
N ARG A 298 2.09 7.72 4.57
CA ARG A 298 2.85 6.47 4.67
C ARG A 298 4.21 6.66 4.03
N ASP A 299 5.24 6.44 4.85
CA ASP A 299 6.62 6.35 4.43
C ASP A 299 7.12 4.93 4.64
N LEU A 300 7.51 4.26 3.55
CA LEU A 300 8.11 2.94 3.63
C LEU A 300 9.45 2.89 2.94
N ASN A 301 10.38 2.24 3.61
CA ASN A 301 11.77 2.09 3.22
C ASN A 301 12.14 0.61 3.31
N ARG A 302 12.52 0.00 2.19
CA ARG A 302 12.94 -1.41 2.16
C ARG A 302 14.34 -1.56 1.61
N ASN A 303 15.14 -2.38 2.29
CA ASN A 303 16.44 -2.85 1.81
C ASN A 303 16.38 -4.36 1.64
N THR A 304 16.79 -4.86 0.48
CA THR A 304 16.91 -6.30 0.21
C THR A 304 18.33 -6.62 -0.22
N MET A 305 18.84 -7.74 0.29
CA MET A 305 20.08 -8.36 -0.12
C MET A 305 19.82 -9.84 -0.41
N ASN A 306 20.20 -10.30 -1.60
CA ASN A 306 20.27 -11.71 -1.95
C ASN A 306 21.71 -12.04 -2.34
N LEU A 307 22.23 -13.11 -1.76
CA LEU A 307 23.49 -13.73 -2.14
C LEU A 307 23.23 -15.21 -2.43
N THR A 308 23.58 -15.64 -3.62
CA THR A 308 23.32 -17.00 -4.10
C THR A 308 24.60 -17.62 -4.65
N TYR A 309 24.91 -18.85 -4.24
CA TYR A 309 25.95 -19.68 -4.84
C TYR A 309 25.28 -20.90 -5.48
N GLU A 310 25.49 -21.06 -6.78
CA GLU A 310 24.94 -22.17 -7.58
C GLU A 310 26.07 -22.97 -8.19
N GLY A 311 25.93 -24.29 -8.19
CA GLY A 311 26.85 -25.20 -8.85
C GLY A 311 26.12 -26.40 -9.44
N ARG A 312 26.75 -27.04 -10.44
CA ARG A 312 26.28 -28.29 -11.01
C ARG A 312 27.43 -29.19 -11.43
N ASP A 313 27.21 -30.49 -11.40
CA ASP A 313 28.04 -31.49 -12.07
C ASP A 313 27.16 -32.33 -13.02
N ASP A 314 27.62 -33.52 -13.40
CA ASP A 314 26.93 -34.37 -14.39
C ASP A 314 25.63 -34.97 -13.86
N VAL A 315 25.50 -35.17 -12.53
CA VAL A 315 24.37 -35.88 -11.91
C VAL A 315 23.64 -35.04 -10.88
N SER A 316 24.18 -33.91 -10.47
CA SER A 316 23.64 -33.09 -9.39
C SER A 316 23.75 -31.60 -9.66
N ASN A 317 22.83 -30.86 -9.05
CA ASN A 317 22.92 -29.41 -8.91
C ASN A 317 22.71 -29.02 -7.44
N TRP A 318 23.22 -27.86 -7.06
CA TRP A 318 23.03 -27.31 -5.74
C TRP A 318 23.00 -25.79 -5.77
N LYS A 319 22.27 -25.24 -4.82
CA LYS A 319 22.07 -23.82 -4.58
C LYS A 319 22.13 -23.57 -3.08
N ALA A 320 23.00 -22.66 -2.67
CA ALA A 320 23.01 -22.10 -1.32
C ALA A 320 22.68 -20.61 -1.41
N GLU A 321 21.75 -20.15 -0.57
CA GLU A 321 21.27 -18.77 -0.61
C GLU A 321 21.14 -18.15 0.78
N VAL A 322 21.51 -16.88 0.85
CA VAL A 322 21.33 -16.01 2.02
C VAL A 322 20.53 -14.81 1.58
N ASN A 323 19.47 -14.51 2.32
CA ASN A 323 18.60 -13.38 2.07
C ASN A 323 18.42 -12.57 3.33
N TYR A 324 18.45 -11.25 3.15
CA TYR A 324 18.12 -10.30 4.19
C TYR A 324 17.19 -9.25 3.65
N THR A 325 16.09 -9.02 4.36
CA THR A 325 15.17 -7.92 4.07
C THR A 325 14.91 -7.14 5.35
N ARG A 326 14.93 -5.81 5.25
CA ARG A 326 14.44 -4.91 6.29
C ARG A 326 13.48 -3.92 5.68
N THR A 327 12.26 -3.89 6.19
CA THR A 327 11.21 -2.93 5.85
C THR A 327 10.95 -2.07 7.07
N ASN A 328 11.16 -0.76 6.95
CA ASN A 328 10.69 0.23 7.92
C ASN A 328 9.48 0.93 7.30
N GLU A 329 8.34 0.87 7.98
CA GLU A 329 7.12 1.56 7.59
C GLU A 329 6.71 2.49 8.72
N ASN A 330 6.43 3.76 8.39
CA ASN A 330 5.88 4.75 9.30
C ASN A 330 4.58 5.26 8.68
N ASP A 331 3.48 5.10 9.40
CA ASP A 331 2.18 5.66 9.03
C ASP A 331 1.84 6.78 10.02
N LEU A 332 1.24 7.85 9.50
CA LEU A 332 0.90 9.04 10.26
C LEU A 332 -0.52 9.45 9.90
N THR A 333 -1.32 9.76 10.91
CA THR A 333 -2.64 10.38 10.74
C THR A 333 -2.58 11.79 11.32
N LEU A 334 -2.86 12.76 10.46
CA LEU A 334 -3.07 14.15 10.86
C LEU A 334 -4.52 14.53 10.58
N SER A 335 -5.04 15.44 11.36
CA SER A 335 -6.30 16.13 11.05
C SER A 335 -6.02 17.59 10.73
N SER A 336 -6.77 18.18 9.80
CA SER A 336 -6.73 19.60 9.54
C SER A 336 -8.14 20.19 9.44
N ASP A 337 -8.44 21.14 10.32
CA ASP A 337 -9.69 21.92 10.29
C ASP A 337 -9.71 22.94 9.13
N TYR A 338 -8.57 23.10 8.44
CA TYR A 338 -8.36 24.05 7.36
C TYR A 338 -7.84 23.30 6.13
N GLY A 339 -8.35 23.56 4.92
CA GLY A 339 -7.92 22.85 3.71
C GLY A 339 -6.51 23.25 3.24
N LYS A 340 -6.34 23.57 1.95
CA LYS A 340 -5.10 24.12 1.40
C LYS A 340 -4.73 25.42 2.12
N SER A 341 -3.73 25.35 2.98
CA SER A 341 -3.09 26.52 3.56
C SER A 341 -1.59 26.35 3.44
N THR A 342 -0.94 27.33 2.83
CA THR A 342 0.47 27.26 2.49
C THR A 342 1.38 27.76 3.63
N TYR A 343 0.82 28.33 4.72
CA TYR A 343 1.60 29.20 5.62
C TYR A 343 1.25 29.21 7.13
N GLU A 344 0.32 28.40 7.65
CA GLU A 344 0.05 28.32 9.10
C GLU A 344 0.05 26.86 9.59
N GLY A 345 0.71 26.59 10.72
CA GLY A 345 0.61 25.29 11.38
C GLY A 345 -0.83 25.06 11.83
N LYS A 346 -1.53 24.14 11.17
CA LYS A 346 -2.98 23.92 11.34
C LYS A 346 -3.33 22.45 11.55
N ASN A 347 -2.34 21.57 11.42
CA ASN A 347 -2.54 20.15 11.63
C ASN A 347 -2.64 19.84 13.13
N THR A 348 -3.32 18.75 13.45
CA THR A 348 -3.23 18.08 14.74
C THR A 348 -2.62 16.71 14.51
N LEU A 349 -1.66 16.31 15.34
CA LEU A 349 -1.12 14.97 15.33
C LEU A 349 -2.13 14.03 16.00
N GLU A 350 -2.87 13.26 15.21
CA GLU A 350 -3.93 12.37 15.71
C GLU A 350 -3.38 10.99 16.09
N TYR A 351 -2.57 10.42 15.20
CA TYR A 351 -2.09 9.06 15.37
C TYR A 351 -0.74 8.88 14.68
N THR A 352 0.14 8.08 15.28
CA THR A 352 1.38 7.65 14.65
C THR A 352 1.51 6.16 14.79
N ASP A 353 2.03 5.51 13.75
CA ASP A 353 2.41 4.12 13.81
C ASP A 353 3.72 3.83 13.09
N ASN A 354 4.46 2.85 13.58
CA ASN A 354 5.66 2.39 12.92
C ASN A 354 5.87 0.89 13.08
N ILE A 355 6.55 0.31 12.09
CA ILE A 355 7.02 -1.07 12.08
C ILE A 355 8.45 -1.11 11.50
N ASP A 356 9.37 -1.70 12.25
CA ASP A 356 10.66 -2.21 11.78
C ASP A 356 10.56 -3.73 11.68
N HIS A 357 10.36 -4.22 10.46
CA HIS A 357 10.24 -5.63 10.14
C HIS A 357 11.57 -6.09 9.51
N ARG A 358 12.20 -7.13 10.07
CA ARG A 358 13.46 -7.71 9.59
C ARG A 358 13.33 -9.22 9.39
N GLN A 359 13.85 -9.72 8.28
CA GLN A 359 13.83 -11.13 7.97
C GLN A 359 15.18 -11.59 7.43
N TRP A 360 15.71 -12.66 8.03
CA TRP A 360 16.86 -13.40 7.53
C TRP A 360 16.40 -14.78 7.07
N ASN A 361 16.79 -15.18 5.87
CA ASN A 361 16.59 -16.54 5.37
C ASN A 361 17.92 -17.14 4.93
N PHE A 362 18.18 -18.38 5.33
CA PHE A 362 19.27 -19.19 4.82
C PHE A 362 18.72 -20.51 4.31
N GLY A 363 19.08 -20.90 3.10
CA GLY A 363 18.61 -22.12 2.48
C GLY A 363 19.68 -22.80 1.65
N VAL A 364 19.64 -24.14 1.65
CA VAL A 364 20.40 -24.99 0.72
C VAL A 364 19.41 -25.93 0.06
N SER A 365 19.45 -26.00 -1.27
CA SER A 365 18.62 -26.89 -2.06
C SER A 365 19.40 -27.46 -3.23
N GLY A 366 18.96 -28.58 -3.77
CA GLY A 366 19.58 -29.16 -4.95
C GLY A 366 18.77 -30.33 -5.51
N ASP A 367 19.19 -30.79 -6.66
CA ASP A 367 18.66 -31.96 -7.34
C ASP A 367 19.77 -32.99 -7.56
N ILE A 368 19.42 -34.27 -7.47
CA ILE A 368 20.29 -35.41 -7.78
C ILE A 368 19.54 -36.35 -8.72
N GLN A 369 20.11 -36.60 -9.89
CA GLN A 369 19.67 -37.63 -10.83
C GLN A 369 20.14 -39.00 -10.29
N ALA A 370 19.25 -39.73 -9.62
CA ALA A 370 19.59 -41.01 -9.00
C ALA A 370 19.77 -42.13 -10.05
N ASN A 371 19.03 -42.06 -11.16
CA ASN A 371 19.17 -42.89 -12.37
C ASN A 371 18.37 -42.25 -13.53
N ASP A 372 18.34 -42.84 -14.72
CA ASP A 372 17.65 -42.29 -15.92
C ASP A 372 16.18 -41.92 -15.73
N ASN A 373 15.49 -42.54 -14.77
CA ASN A 373 14.05 -42.35 -14.56
C ASN A 373 13.72 -41.69 -13.20
N HIS A 374 14.73 -41.35 -12.38
CA HIS A 374 14.53 -40.89 -10.99
C HIS A 374 15.33 -39.62 -10.71
N LEU A 375 14.64 -38.53 -10.35
CA LEU A 375 15.22 -37.24 -9.95
C LEU A 375 14.78 -36.89 -8.52
N VAL A 376 15.74 -36.77 -7.61
CA VAL A 376 15.51 -36.43 -6.20
C VAL A 376 15.89 -34.98 -5.96
N SER A 377 14.91 -34.14 -5.61
CA SER A 377 15.12 -32.76 -5.17
C SER A 377 15.04 -32.68 -3.65
N TYR A 378 15.93 -31.92 -3.03
CA TYR A 378 15.95 -31.72 -1.60
C TYR A 378 16.18 -30.25 -1.25
N GLY A 379 15.76 -29.87 -0.04
CA GLY A 379 16.16 -28.59 0.51
C GLY A 379 15.96 -28.48 2.00
N VAL A 380 16.86 -27.75 2.63
CA VAL A 380 16.85 -27.43 4.06
C VAL A 380 17.03 -25.93 4.21
N GLY A 381 16.34 -25.33 5.16
CA GLY A 381 16.51 -23.90 5.40
C GLY A 381 16.00 -23.46 6.76
N MET A 382 16.36 -22.25 7.10
CA MET A 382 15.91 -21.57 8.31
C MET A 382 15.59 -20.12 8.00
N SER A 383 14.61 -19.58 8.71
CA SER A 383 14.31 -18.16 8.70
C SER A 383 14.12 -17.61 10.10
N ARG A 384 14.48 -16.34 10.26
CA ARG A 384 14.23 -15.56 11.46
C ARG A 384 13.55 -14.25 11.07
N GLU A 385 12.32 -14.10 11.51
CA GLU A 385 11.48 -12.94 11.30
C GLU A 385 11.35 -12.18 12.62
N THR A 386 11.63 -10.88 12.63
CA THR A 386 11.49 -10.01 13.81
C THR A 386 10.70 -8.77 13.43
N GLY A 387 9.67 -8.44 14.20
CA GLY A 387 8.91 -7.20 14.08
C GLY A 387 9.02 -6.39 15.35
N THR A 388 9.27 -5.08 15.25
CA THR A 388 9.21 -4.14 16.37
C THR A 388 8.48 -2.89 15.95
N GLY A 389 7.52 -2.43 16.75
CA GLY A 389 6.71 -1.29 16.34
C GLY A 389 5.53 -1.01 17.24
N SER A 390 4.94 0.16 17.07
CA SER A 390 3.73 0.56 17.77
C SER A 390 2.51 -0.26 17.37
N ARG A 391 2.47 -0.87 16.17
CA ARG A 391 1.35 -1.76 15.81
C ARG A 391 1.31 -3.03 16.66
N LEU A 392 2.43 -3.46 17.22
CA LEU A 392 2.59 -4.73 17.95
C LEU A 392 2.29 -4.63 19.45
N LYS A 393 1.36 -3.77 19.90
CA LYS A 393 1.12 -3.51 21.34
C LYS A 393 0.66 -4.73 22.14
N ASN A 394 0.18 -5.79 21.49
CA ASN A 394 -0.21 -7.05 22.13
C ASN A 394 0.89 -8.12 22.07
N ALA A 395 2.12 -7.77 21.65
CA ALA A 395 3.25 -8.68 21.64
C ALA A 395 3.74 -9.01 23.06
N PRO A 396 4.45 -10.14 23.26
CA PRO A 396 4.89 -10.59 24.59
C PRO A 396 5.84 -9.62 25.31
N HIS A 397 6.61 -8.84 24.54
CA HIS A 397 7.53 -7.84 25.07
C HIS A 397 7.09 -6.47 24.57
N THR A 398 6.82 -5.55 25.50
CA THR A 398 6.46 -4.18 25.21
C THR A 398 7.27 -3.21 26.07
N TYR A 399 7.46 -1.99 25.57
CA TYR A 399 7.98 -0.86 26.32
C TYR A 399 7.26 0.42 25.86
N VAL A 400 7.29 1.46 26.69
CA VAL A 400 6.69 2.76 26.34
C VAL A 400 7.81 3.71 25.95
N ARG A 401 7.60 4.47 24.87
CA ARG A 401 8.48 5.58 24.46
C ARG A 401 7.74 6.91 24.51
N ASP A 402 8.50 7.98 24.69
CA ASP A 402 8.04 9.35 24.50
C ASP A 402 7.98 9.70 23.01
N ILE A 403 7.03 10.56 22.66
CA ILE A 403 6.80 11.09 21.31
C ILE A 403 6.98 12.60 21.39
N ASP A 404 7.88 13.15 20.59
CA ASP A 404 7.86 14.59 20.30
C ASP A 404 6.99 14.80 19.05
N PRO A 405 5.82 15.47 19.15
CA PRO A 405 4.96 15.69 17.99
C PRO A 405 5.68 16.37 16.82
N TRP A 406 6.68 17.21 17.09
CA TRP A 406 7.44 17.88 16.04
C TRP A 406 8.25 16.93 15.18
N ASP A 407 8.62 15.74 15.65
CA ASP A 407 9.35 14.77 14.83
C ASP A 407 8.49 14.18 13.70
N TYR A 408 7.18 14.36 13.77
CA TYR A 408 6.22 13.74 12.85
C TYR A 408 5.61 14.72 11.84
N ASP A 409 5.28 15.94 12.27
CA ASP A 409 4.81 16.98 11.36
C ASP A 409 5.26 18.36 11.84
N LYS A 410 5.86 19.14 10.95
CA LYS A 410 6.30 20.52 11.27
C LYS A 410 5.19 21.55 11.03
N SER A 411 4.04 21.13 10.51
CA SER A 411 2.87 21.98 10.25
C SER A 411 1.78 21.82 11.32
N LEU A 412 2.15 21.34 12.51
CA LEU A 412 1.25 21.26 13.66
C LEU A 412 0.85 22.66 14.13
N SER A 413 -0.43 22.79 14.49
CA SER A 413 -0.91 23.96 15.22
C SER A 413 -0.28 24.04 16.60
N VAL A 414 -0.12 25.25 17.13
CA VAL A 414 0.48 25.47 18.45
C VAL A 414 -0.50 26.18 19.37
N ASP A 415 -0.46 25.83 20.65
CA ASP A 415 -1.18 26.56 21.68
C ASP A 415 -0.52 27.93 21.98
N ARG A 416 -1.11 28.70 22.90
CA ARG A 416 -0.58 30.02 23.31
C ARG A 416 0.81 29.96 23.94
N ASN A 417 1.24 28.78 24.40
CA ASN A 417 2.54 28.54 25.03
C ASN A 417 3.56 27.97 24.02
N GLY A 418 3.19 27.77 22.75
CA GLY A 418 4.04 27.23 21.71
C GLY A 418 4.11 25.69 21.67
N ASN A 419 3.26 24.99 22.43
CA ASN A 419 3.22 23.53 22.41
C ASN A 419 2.47 23.04 21.17
N PRO A 420 2.99 22.04 20.44
CA PRO A 420 2.30 21.47 19.28
C PRO A 420 1.02 20.74 19.70
N LYS A 421 -0.03 20.89 18.89
CA LYS A 421 -1.31 20.21 19.09
C LYS A 421 -1.17 18.73 18.71
N SER A 422 -1.37 17.87 19.70
CA SER A 422 -1.27 16.42 19.56
C SER A 422 -2.30 15.72 20.44
N ASN A 423 -2.91 14.69 19.87
CA ASN A 423 -3.85 13.79 20.54
C ASN A 423 -3.22 12.42 20.83
N ILE A 424 -1.88 12.29 20.70
CA ILE A 424 -1.19 11.03 20.99
C ILE A 424 -1.32 10.70 22.48
N TYR A 425 -1.86 9.51 22.76
CA TYR A 425 -2.10 9.06 24.12
C TYR A 425 -1.95 7.53 24.24
N ASP A 426 -1.20 7.08 25.25
CA ASP A 426 -1.01 5.66 25.54
C ASP A 426 -2.12 5.14 26.48
N TYR A 427 -3.28 4.78 25.90
CA TYR A 427 -4.41 4.25 26.65
C TYR A 427 -4.06 2.99 27.44
N SER A 428 -4.54 2.93 28.69
CA SER A 428 -4.44 1.75 29.55
C SER A 428 -5.61 0.81 29.26
N PHE A 429 -5.31 -0.45 28.96
CA PHE A 429 -6.32 -1.47 28.69
C PHE A 429 -6.33 -2.56 29.75
N SER A 430 -7.53 -3.08 30.06
CA SER A 430 -7.73 -4.35 30.74
C SER A 430 -8.35 -5.37 29.78
N LYS A 431 -8.17 -6.67 30.05
CA LYS A 431 -8.86 -7.73 29.31
C LYS A 431 -10.20 -8.03 29.97
N GLY A 432 -11.28 -7.90 29.21
CA GLY A 432 -12.62 -8.35 29.60
C GLY A 432 -12.68 -9.88 29.79
N LYS A 433 -13.83 -10.38 30.24
CA LYS A 433 -14.05 -11.82 30.51
C LYS A 433 -13.93 -12.71 29.27
N ASP A 434 -14.16 -12.15 28.10
CA ASP A 434 -14.04 -12.76 26.76
C ASP A 434 -12.67 -12.55 26.10
N GLY A 435 -11.76 -11.81 26.76
CA GLY A 435 -10.43 -11.49 26.23
C GLY A 435 -10.38 -10.27 25.30
N ILE A 436 -11.50 -9.57 25.09
CA ILE A 436 -11.55 -8.30 24.35
C ILE A 436 -10.99 -7.18 25.24
N ILE A 437 -10.28 -6.23 24.64
CA ILE A 437 -9.74 -5.09 25.39
C ILE A 437 -10.84 -4.11 25.77
N GLU A 438 -10.74 -3.59 26.99
CA GLU A 438 -11.58 -2.53 27.52
C GLU A 438 -10.67 -1.46 28.12
N ARG A 439 -11.03 -0.17 27.97
CA ARG A 439 -10.28 0.91 28.61
C ARG A 439 -10.34 0.76 30.12
N ASN A 440 -9.19 0.85 30.78
CA ASN A 440 -9.06 0.81 32.23
C ASN A 440 -9.03 2.24 32.79
N LYS A 441 -10.18 2.92 32.74
CA LYS A 441 -10.31 4.32 33.17
C LYS A 441 -10.01 4.51 34.66
N GLU A 442 -10.30 3.51 35.50
CA GLU A 442 -10.07 3.61 36.94
C GLU A 442 -8.56 3.70 37.25
N LYS A 443 -7.72 3.00 36.47
CA LYS A 443 -6.27 3.14 36.54
C LYS A 443 -5.81 4.52 36.10
N GLU A 444 -6.37 5.07 35.03
CA GLU A 444 -5.95 6.36 34.46
C GLU A 444 -6.36 7.55 35.34
N TRP A 445 -7.59 7.54 35.87
CA TRP A 445 -8.17 8.66 36.61
C TRP A 445 -7.88 8.62 38.10
N TYR A 446 -7.83 7.42 38.69
CA TYR A 446 -7.76 7.22 40.14
C TYR A 446 -6.54 6.40 40.58
N ASN A 447 -5.65 6.03 39.66
CA ASN A 447 -4.52 5.12 39.92
C ASN A 447 -4.93 3.78 40.57
N THR A 448 -6.15 3.30 40.28
CA THR A 448 -6.64 2.06 40.89
C THR A 448 -5.85 0.85 40.39
N ASP A 449 -5.35 0.03 41.32
CA ASP A 449 -4.70 -1.25 41.05
C ASP A 449 -5.59 -2.40 41.51
N LYS A 450 -6.22 -3.09 40.55
CA LYS A 450 -7.13 -4.23 40.80
C LYS A 450 -6.43 -5.41 41.51
N SER A 451 -5.09 -5.48 41.51
CA SER A 451 -4.34 -6.51 42.23
C SER A 451 -4.09 -6.17 43.71
N ASN A 452 -4.25 -4.91 44.09
CA ASN A 452 -4.09 -4.43 45.45
C ASN A 452 -5.47 -4.31 46.13
N PRO A 453 -5.78 -5.14 47.16
CA PRO A 453 -7.06 -5.06 47.87
C PRO A 453 -7.34 -3.73 48.55
N ASN A 454 -6.28 -2.95 48.83
CA ASN A 454 -6.40 -1.62 49.43
C ASN A 454 -6.61 -0.51 48.39
N SER A 455 -6.54 -0.83 47.09
CA SER A 455 -6.79 0.16 46.05
C SER A 455 -8.30 0.30 45.81
N LYS A 456 -8.79 1.53 45.87
CA LYS A 456 -10.21 1.84 45.81
C LYS A 456 -10.59 2.57 44.53
N VAL A 457 -11.81 2.32 44.07
CA VAL A 457 -12.52 3.23 43.17
C VAL A 457 -13.32 4.19 44.05
N PRO A 458 -13.37 5.50 43.77
CA PRO A 458 -14.14 6.46 44.56
C PRO A 458 -15.60 6.04 44.74
N GLU A 459 -16.13 6.18 45.95
CA GLU A 459 -17.55 5.96 46.25
C GLU A 459 -18.46 7.00 45.56
N PHE A 460 -17.93 8.20 45.33
CA PHE A 460 -18.51 9.25 44.51
C PHE A 460 -17.57 9.53 43.34
N THR A 461 -17.95 9.15 42.12
CA THR A 461 -17.06 9.16 40.95
C THR A 461 -16.92 10.54 40.32
N TYR A 462 -15.96 10.71 39.40
CA TYR A 462 -15.83 11.94 38.61
C TYR A 462 -17.04 12.16 37.69
N GLU A 463 -17.65 11.09 37.19
CA GLU A 463 -18.90 11.19 36.43
C GLU A 463 -20.06 11.69 37.31
N ASP A 464 -20.16 11.20 38.55
CA ASP A 464 -21.11 11.74 39.53
C ASP A 464 -20.84 13.22 39.78
N PHE A 465 -19.56 13.59 39.97
CA PHE A 465 -19.15 14.98 40.15
C PHE A 465 -19.61 15.89 39.00
N LEU A 466 -19.39 15.48 37.75
CA LEU A 466 -19.83 16.24 36.57
C LEU A 466 -21.36 16.34 36.49
N ASN A 467 -22.08 15.23 36.69
CA ASN A 467 -23.53 15.17 36.61
C ASN A 467 -24.21 16.11 37.63
N TYR A 468 -23.77 16.05 38.89
CA TYR A 468 -24.35 16.87 39.95
C TYR A 468 -23.88 18.33 39.89
N LYS A 469 -22.66 18.60 39.40
CA LYS A 469 -22.19 19.96 39.12
C LYS A 469 -23.14 20.64 38.12
N GLU A 470 -23.51 19.97 37.05
CA GLU A 470 -24.42 20.50 36.03
C GLU A 470 -25.83 20.74 36.59
N LYS A 471 -26.46 19.72 37.19
CA LYS A 471 -27.82 19.78 37.79
C LYS A 471 -27.99 20.90 38.82
N LEU A 472 -26.92 21.30 39.48
CA LEU A 472 -26.94 22.34 40.50
C LEU A 472 -26.65 23.74 39.94
N THR A 473 -26.16 23.83 38.69
CA THR A 473 -25.86 25.08 37.98
C THR A 473 -26.89 25.45 36.92
N GLU A 474 -27.80 24.54 36.56
CA GLU A 474 -28.86 24.77 35.58
C GLU A 474 -29.85 25.87 36.07
N GLY A 475 -29.91 26.99 35.34
CA GLY A 475 -30.83 28.11 35.59
C GLY A 475 -30.24 29.41 36.17
N ASP A 476 -29.00 29.42 36.69
CA ASP A 476 -28.32 30.65 37.13
C ASP A 476 -26.77 30.48 37.08
N PRO A 477 -26.06 31.18 36.18
CA PRO A 477 -24.59 31.16 36.09
C PRO A 477 -23.88 31.56 37.39
N ALA A 478 -24.51 32.33 38.27
CA ALA A 478 -23.97 32.69 39.58
C ALA A 478 -23.83 31.47 40.52
N ASN A 479 -24.59 30.39 40.30
CA ASN A 479 -24.50 29.15 41.08
C ASN A 479 -23.26 28.30 40.75
N SER A 480 -22.56 28.57 39.64
CA SER A 480 -21.25 27.94 39.38
C SER A 480 -20.23 28.29 40.47
N GLN A 481 -20.34 29.50 41.05
CA GLN A 481 -19.58 29.90 42.24
C GLN A 481 -20.08 29.21 43.53
N ALA A 482 -21.36 28.83 43.63
CA ALA A 482 -21.92 28.18 44.82
C ALA A 482 -21.39 26.74 45.05
N TRP A 483 -20.99 26.03 43.99
CA TRP A 483 -20.28 24.74 44.09
C TRP A 483 -18.82 24.92 44.54
N ILE A 484 -18.20 26.04 44.16
CA ILE A 484 -16.78 26.36 44.41
C ILE A 484 -16.57 26.98 45.81
N PHE A 485 -17.56 27.71 46.35
CA PHE A 485 -17.42 28.51 47.57
C PHE A 485 -18.25 28.03 48.79
N GLY A 486 -18.80 26.81 48.75
CA GLY A 486 -19.21 26.12 49.98
C GLY A 486 -20.70 26.17 50.32
N THR A 487 -21.55 25.59 49.47
CA THR A 487 -22.89 25.11 49.88
C THR A 487 -23.28 23.79 49.19
N THR A 488 -22.38 22.80 49.13
CA THR A 488 -22.80 21.41 48.83
C THR A 488 -23.76 20.89 49.91
N ASP A 489 -23.58 21.31 51.17
CA ASP A 489 -24.40 20.89 52.32
C ASP A 489 -25.87 21.40 52.26
N ASN A 490 -26.16 22.54 51.61
CA ASN A 490 -27.54 23.06 51.52
C ASN A 490 -28.28 22.67 50.24
N THR A 491 -27.56 22.28 49.17
CA THR A 491 -28.17 22.07 47.84
C THR A 491 -28.05 20.62 47.37
N LEU A 492 -26.87 19.98 47.46
CA LEU A 492 -26.71 18.56 47.08
C LEU A 492 -27.40 17.65 48.10
N LYS A 493 -27.20 17.88 49.40
CA LYS A 493 -27.88 17.13 50.49
C LYS A 493 -29.40 17.29 50.47
N LYS A 494 -29.89 18.49 50.15
CA LYS A 494 -31.33 18.82 50.13
C LYS A 494 -32.05 18.27 48.91
N LYS A 495 -31.44 18.34 47.72
CA LYS A 495 -32.04 17.86 46.47
C LYS A 495 -31.72 16.37 46.18
N TYR A 496 -30.55 15.89 46.61
CA TYR A 496 -30.01 14.56 46.27
C TYR A 496 -29.29 13.91 47.48
N PRO A 497 -30.02 13.52 48.55
CA PRO A 497 -29.42 13.03 49.80
C PRO A 497 -28.55 11.78 49.63
N GLU A 498 -28.90 10.87 48.72
CA GLU A 498 -28.11 9.66 48.44
C GLU A 498 -26.76 9.96 47.79
N ALA A 499 -26.72 10.94 46.88
CA ALA A 499 -25.48 11.39 46.25
C ALA A 499 -24.56 12.09 47.26
N TYR A 500 -25.14 12.87 48.17
CA TYR A 500 -24.41 13.50 49.26
C TYR A 500 -23.81 12.47 50.23
N ALA A 501 -24.51 11.36 50.52
CA ALA A 501 -23.96 10.29 51.35
C ALA A 501 -22.70 9.66 50.71
N LYS A 502 -22.75 9.32 49.42
CA LYS A 502 -21.57 8.84 48.67
C LYS A 502 -20.43 9.85 48.65
N TYR A 503 -20.76 11.13 48.45
CA TYR A 503 -19.79 12.22 48.44
C TYR A 503 -19.04 12.33 49.78
N MET A 504 -19.76 12.24 50.91
CA MET A 504 -19.17 12.28 52.24
C MET A 504 -18.38 11.02 52.60
N GLU A 505 -18.78 9.86 52.08
CA GLU A 505 -18.00 8.63 52.21
C GLU A 505 -16.66 8.74 51.50
N PHE A 506 -16.67 9.24 50.25
CA PHE A 506 -15.44 9.50 49.51
C PHE A 506 -14.56 10.57 50.18
N ALA A 507 -15.17 11.63 50.71
CA ALA A 507 -14.47 12.64 51.49
C ALA A 507 -13.75 12.06 52.72
N ALA A 508 -14.40 11.13 53.44
CA ALA A 508 -13.80 10.44 54.57
C ALA A 508 -12.62 9.54 54.14
N THR A 509 -12.74 8.84 53.00
CA THR A 509 -11.65 8.07 52.40
C THR A 509 -10.44 8.97 52.09
N LEU A 510 -10.66 10.11 51.42
CA LEU A 510 -9.58 11.08 51.14
C LEU A 510 -8.95 11.64 52.43
N MET A 511 -9.75 11.95 53.45
CA MET A 511 -9.20 12.44 54.72
C MET A 511 -8.31 11.38 55.40
N ALA A 512 -8.72 10.11 55.35
CA ALA A 512 -7.96 9.01 55.93
C ALA A 512 -6.63 8.78 55.20
N GLU A 513 -6.61 8.80 53.87
CA GLU A 513 -5.39 8.58 53.07
C GLU A 513 -4.41 9.76 53.16
N ASN A 514 -4.89 10.99 53.32
CA ASN A 514 -4.07 12.20 53.22
C ASN A 514 -3.79 12.89 54.55
N LYS A 515 -4.19 12.30 55.69
CA LYS A 515 -4.07 12.93 57.02
C LYS A 515 -2.68 13.49 57.31
N ALA A 516 -1.63 12.69 57.09
CA ALA A 516 -0.26 13.11 57.36
C ALA A 516 0.18 14.29 56.48
N ALA A 517 -0.16 14.27 55.19
CA ALA A 517 0.17 15.34 54.24
C ALA A 517 -0.61 16.64 54.55
N ILE A 518 -1.87 16.51 54.99
CA ILE A 518 -2.70 17.64 55.42
C ILE A 518 -2.11 18.27 56.70
N ASP A 519 -1.74 17.46 57.68
CA ASP A 519 -1.16 17.93 58.94
C ASP A 519 0.17 18.67 58.70
N GLU A 520 1.02 18.15 57.81
CA GLU A 520 2.28 18.79 57.40
C GLU A 520 2.04 20.13 56.66
N ASN A 521 1.12 20.15 55.69
CA ASN A 521 0.74 21.38 55.00
C ASN A 521 0.19 22.43 55.96
N ASN A 522 -0.65 22.02 56.93
CA ASN A 522 -1.21 22.93 57.93
C ASN A 522 -0.15 23.54 58.84
N ALA A 523 0.87 22.75 59.21
CA ALA A 523 1.99 23.21 60.02
C ALA A 523 2.89 24.21 59.27
N THR A 524 2.99 24.08 57.94
CA THR A 524 3.88 24.90 57.10
C THR A 524 3.17 26.04 56.35
N ALA A 525 1.83 26.04 56.30
CA ALA A 525 1.04 27.05 55.60
C ALA A 525 1.15 28.45 56.22
N THR A 526 1.56 29.42 55.40
CA THR A 526 1.70 30.85 55.74
C THR A 526 0.39 31.64 55.68
N SER A 527 -0.66 31.08 55.06
CA SER A 527 -1.99 31.67 54.96
C SER A 527 -3.03 30.72 55.54
N TRP A 528 -4.02 31.26 56.27
CA TRP A 528 -5.14 30.47 56.78
C TRP A 528 -5.97 29.83 55.67
N ARG A 529 -5.94 30.40 54.45
CA ARG A 529 -6.63 29.87 53.26
C ARG A 529 -5.99 28.62 52.68
N ASP A 530 -4.70 28.41 52.95
CA ASP A 530 -3.93 27.26 52.50
C ASP A 530 -3.96 26.11 53.54
N ARG A 531 -4.84 26.17 54.56
CA ARG A 531 -5.00 25.14 55.60
C ARG A 531 -6.30 24.34 55.38
N ILE A 532 -6.26 23.03 55.64
CA ILE A 532 -7.43 22.13 55.61
C ILE A 532 -7.67 21.60 57.02
N TYR A 533 -8.74 22.04 57.68
CA TYR A 533 -9.07 21.53 59.01
C TYR A 533 -9.86 20.23 58.93
N SER A 534 -9.88 19.44 60.01
CA SER A 534 -10.70 18.23 60.09
C SER A 534 -12.21 18.49 59.94
N SER A 535 -12.66 19.73 60.11
CA SER A 535 -14.03 20.18 59.83
C SER A 535 -14.31 20.42 58.33
N ASP A 536 -13.28 20.52 57.49
CA ASP A 536 -13.38 20.81 56.06
C ASP A 536 -13.40 19.54 55.19
N VAL A 537 -13.65 18.36 55.78
CA VAL A 537 -13.65 17.07 55.06
C VAL A 537 -14.53 17.11 53.83
N GLU A 538 -15.68 17.78 53.88
CA GLU A 538 -16.61 17.93 52.75
C GLU A 538 -16.02 18.66 51.52
N LYS A 539 -14.87 19.35 51.64
CA LYS A 539 -14.22 20.04 50.50
C LYS A 539 -13.22 19.15 49.77
N LEU A 540 -12.83 18.01 50.35
CA LEU A 540 -11.77 17.16 49.81
C LEU A 540 -12.08 16.57 48.43
N PRO A 541 -13.28 16.03 48.15
CA PRO A 541 -13.60 15.54 46.81
C PRO A 541 -13.54 16.64 45.74
N LEU A 542 -13.96 17.87 46.08
CA LEU A 542 -13.87 19.02 45.19
C LEU A 542 -12.41 19.37 44.86
N TYR A 543 -11.54 19.43 45.86
CA TYR A 543 -10.11 19.67 45.66
C TYR A 543 -9.43 18.56 44.86
N TYR A 544 -9.89 17.32 45.03
CA TYR A 544 -9.38 16.18 44.26
C TYR A 544 -9.79 16.28 42.78
N TYR A 545 -11.07 16.53 42.47
CA TYR A 545 -11.57 16.53 41.10
C TYR A 545 -11.29 17.80 40.30
N ASP A 546 -11.21 18.97 40.94
CA ASP A 546 -11.07 20.25 40.25
C ASP A 546 -9.88 21.06 40.78
N LYS A 547 -8.74 20.90 40.09
CA LYS A 547 -7.48 21.60 40.39
C LYS A 547 -7.57 23.13 40.29
N THR A 548 -8.62 23.67 39.64
CA THR A 548 -8.78 25.12 39.47
C THR A 548 -9.34 25.79 40.73
N VAL A 549 -10.01 25.03 41.60
CA VAL A 549 -10.63 25.53 42.84
C VAL A 549 -9.57 25.96 43.84
N HIS A 550 -8.56 25.11 44.08
CA HIS A 550 -7.46 25.43 44.98
C HIS A 550 -6.16 24.70 44.61
N PRO A 551 -5.38 25.20 43.62
CA PRO A 551 -4.25 24.47 43.02
C PRO A 551 -3.24 23.91 44.02
N LYS A 552 -2.91 24.66 45.08
CA LYS A 552 -1.97 24.23 46.13
C LYS A 552 -2.49 23.03 46.94
N LEU A 553 -3.79 23.03 47.26
CA LEU A 553 -4.40 22.00 48.10
C LEU A 553 -4.73 20.76 47.26
N SER A 554 -5.17 20.94 46.03
CA SER A 554 -5.34 19.85 45.06
C SER A 554 -4.05 19.05 44.83
N ALA A 555 -2.87 19.66 44.97
CA ALA A 555 -1.59 18.97 44.81
C ALA A 555 -1.24 17.99 45.97
N ILE A 556 -1.84 18.16 47.15
CA ILE A 556 -1.59 17.29 48.31
C ILE A 556 -2.66 16.21 48.50
N ILE A 557 -3.86 16.38 47.92
CA ILE A 557 -4.95 15.40 48.02
C ILE A 557 -4.78 14.30 46.99
N LYS A 558 -4.60 13.07 47.47
CA LYS A 558 -4.34 11.88 46.66
C LYS A 558 -5.35 10.77 46.97
N LEU A 559 -5.62 9.95 45.97
CA LEU A 559 -6.31 8.68 46.13
C LEU A 559 -5.42 7.59 45.54
N ASN A 560 -5.28 6.45 46.20
CA ASN A 560 -4.35 5.39 45.78
C ASN A 560 -2.92 5.93 45.55
N GLY A 561 -2.51 6.92 46.35
CA GLY A 561 -1.19 7.54 46.28
C GLY A 561 -0.93 8.50 45.10
N ALA A 562 -1.92 8.84 44.29
CA ALA A 562 -1.80 9.76 43.15
C ALA A 562 -2.84 10.88 43.19
N THR A 563 -2.52 12.03 42.59
CA THR A 563 -3.53 13.08 42.33
C THR A 563 -4.48 12.66 41.21
N PHE A 564 -5.66 13.27 41.14
CA PHE A 564 -6.63 12.95 40.10
C PHE A 564 -6.03 13.12 38.69
N LYS A 565 -6.17 12.09 37.85
CA LYS A 565 -5.62 12.03 36.48
C LYS A 565 -4.09 12.20 36.38
N GLU A 566 -3.34 11.96 37.46
CA GLU A 566 -1.88 11.99 37.39
C GLU A 566 -1.32 10.95 36.41
N GLU A 567 -1.89 9.74 36.42
CA GLU A 567 -1.52 8.65 35.50
C GLU A 567 -1.93 8.94 34.06
N GLU A 568 -3.09 9.56 33.83
CA GLU A 568 -3.50 10.07 32.51
C GLU A 568 -2.48 11.08 31.96
N ASN A 569 -2.08 12.08 32.75
CA ASN A 569 -1.11 13.09 32.29
C ASN A 569 0.25 12.48 31.92
N LYS A 570 0.68 11.42 32.62
CA LYS A 570 1.92 10.68 32.31
C LYS A 570 1.86 9.91 30.98
N ARG A 571 0.69 9.76 30.35
CA ARG A 571 0.46 8.98 29.12
C ARG A 571 0.30 9.84 27.87
N ILE A 572 0.19 11.16 28.03
CA ILE A 572 0.16 12.13 26.93
C ILE A 572 1.49 12.05 26.17
N ASN A 573 1.40 12.04 24.83
CA ASN A 573 2.54 11.93 23.93
C ASN A 573 3.44 10.72 24.24
N LYS A 574 2.83 9.60 24.63
CA LYS A 574 3.52 8.33 24.80
C LYS A 574 2.92 7.26 23.90
N GLN A 575 3.73 6.25 23.65
CA GLN A 575 3.32 5.14 22.80
C GLN A 575 3.92 3.82 23.26
N THR A 576 3.08 2.82 23.47
CA THR A 576 3.51 1.43 23.62
C THR A 576 4.07 0.89 22.30
N VAL A 577 5.29 0.34 22.37
CA VAL A 577 5.98 -0.35 21.28
C VAL A 577 6.15 -1.81 21.68
N GLY A 578 5.79 -2.74 20.80
CA GLY A 578 5.96 -4.17 21.01
C GLY A 578 6.99 -4.82 20.08
N THR A 579 7.54 -5.94 20.53
CA THR A 579 8.49 -6.75 19.77
C THR A 579 8.08 -8.22 19.71
N GLY A 580 8.07 -8.78 18.50
CA GLY A 580 7.80 -10.19 18.21
C GLY A 580 8.94 -10.85 17.42
N THR A 581 9.09 -12.16 17.57
CA THR A 581 10.06 -12.96 16.79
C THR A 581 9.46 -14.32 16.44
N ILE A 582 9.62 -14.74 15.18
CA ILE A 582 9.24 -16.07 14.70
C ILE A 582 10.48 -16.70 14.05
N ASN A 583 10.90 -17.86 14.57
CA ASN A 583 11.95 -18.66 13.96
C ASN A 583 11.30 -19.86 13.27
N LYS A 584 11.69 -20.10 12.02
CA LYS A 584 11.21 -21.23 11.22
C LYS A 584 12.36 -22.05 10.68
N GLN A 585 12.13 -23.35 10.56
CA GLN A 585 13.04 -24.30 9.96
C GLN A 585 12.24 -25.21 9.05
N TYR A 586 12.84 -25.62 7.94
CA TYR A 586 12.22 -26.58 7.05
C TYR A 586 13.19 -27.58 6.47
N LEU A 587 12.63 -28.73 6.11
CA LEU A 587 13.26 -29.77 5.31
C LEU A 587 12.22 -30.27 4.31
N PHE A 588 12.57 -30.35 3.03
CA PHE A 588 11.74 -31.03 2.04
C PHE A 588 12.54 -32.00 1.20
N VAL A 589 11.85 -33.04 0.75
CA VAL A 589 12.32 -33.99 -0.25
C VAL A 589 11.21 -34.21 -1.26
N GLN A 590 11.54 -34.09 -2.53
CA GLN A 590 10.70 -34.41 -3.68
C GLN A 590 11.41 -35.52 -4.45
N ASP A 591 10.67 -36.54 -4.85
CA ASP A 591 11.20 -37.64 -5.64
C ASP A 591 10.36 -37.78 -6.91
N THR A 592 10.97 -37.56 -8.07
CA THR A 592 10.27 -37.51 -9.37
C THR A 592 10.59 -38.78 -10.15
N TRP A 593 9.57 -39.60 -10.37
CA TRP A 593 9.66 -40.91 -11.01
C TRP A 593 9.05 -40.85 -12.41
N GLN A 594 9.84 -41.16 -13.43
CA GLN A 594 9.35 -41.49 -14.76
C GLN A 594 8.94 -42.97 -14.80
N LEU A 595 7.68 -43.25 -14.45
CA LEU A 595 7.14 -44.61 -14.39
C LEU A 595 7.18 -45.32 -15.76
N ASN A 596 7.04 -44.55 -16.84
CA ASN A 596 7.25 -44.97 -18.22
C ASN A 596 7.46 -43.72 -19.11
N LYS A 597 7.67 -43.91 -20.42
CA LYS A 597 7.90 -42.82 -21.39
C LYS A 597 6.81 -41.72 -21.40
N ASN A 598 5.60 -42.03 -20.91
CA ASN A 598 4.44 -41.14 -20.95
C ASN A 598 3.95 -40.72 -19.56
N THR A 599 4.46 -41.27 -18.46
CA THR A 599 3.92 -41.01 -17.12
C THR A 599 5.02 -40.62 -16.15
N MET A 600 4.82 -39.47 -15.48
CA MET A 600 5.64 -39.02 -14.35
C MET A 600 4.80 -38.94 -13.08
N LEU A 601 5.41 -39.31 -11.97
CA LEU A 601 4.86 -39.22 -10.63
C LEU A 601 5.82 -38.43 -9.75
N THR A 602 5.32 -37.46 -8.99
CA THR A 602 6.13 -36.52 -8.21
C THR A 602 5.59 -36.40 -6.78
N PRO A 603 5.87 -37.36 -5.89
CA PRO A 603 5.69 -37.19 -4.45
C PRO A 603 6.65 -36.17 -3.86
N ILE A 604 6.14 -35.40 -2.90
CA ILE A 604 6.86 -34.40 -2.11
C ILE A 604 6.44 -34.53 -0.66
N ALA A 605 7.40 -34.52 0.25
CA ALA A 605 7.17 -34.38 1.68
C ALA A 605 7.99 -33.21 2.22
N ARG A 606 7.35 -32.40 3.07
CA ARG A 606 7.97 -31.24 3.70
C ARG A 606 7.64 -31.18 5.17
N PHE A 607 8.68 -31.09 5.99
CA PHE A 607 8.60 -30.84 7.41
C PHE A 607 8.92 -29.37 7.68
N ASP A 608 7.98 -28.66 8.30
CA ASP A 608 8.16 -27.29 8.78
C ASP A 608 8.11 -27.29 10.32
N HIS A 609 8.98 -26.52 10.97
CA HIS A 609 8.95 -26.27 12.41
C HIS A 609 8.98 -24.76 12.67
N SER A 610 8.04 -24.29 13.50
CA SER A 610 7.89 -22.89 13.90
C SER A 610 7.97 -22.75 15.41
N SER A 611 8.69 -21.72 15.87
CA SER A 611 8.83 -21.43 17.31
C SER A 611 7.52 -21.11 18.01
N LEU A 612 6.49 -20.67 17.27
CA LEU A 612 5.16 -20.35 17.83
C LEU A 612 4.14 -21.48 17.64
N PHE A 613 4.23 -22.23 16.54
CA PHE A 613 3.17 -23.17 16.12
C PHE A 613 3.57 -24.64 16.12
N GLY A 614 4.83 -24.96 16.47
CA GLY A 614 5.34 -26.32 16.51
C GLY A 614 5.62 -26.88 15.11
N SER A 615 5.56 -28.20 14.97
CA SER A 615 5.91 -28.89 13.71
C SER A 615 4.70 -29.28 12.88
N ASN A 616 4.83 -29.20 11.56
CA ASN A 616 3.84 -29.66 10.59
C ASN A 616 4.49 -30.45 9.45
N LEU A 617 3.83 -31.53 9.01
CA LEU A 617 4.20 -32.30 7.82
C LEU A 617 3.19 -32.01 6.70
N SER A 618 3.69 -31.46 5.61
CA SER A 618 2.95 -31.22 4.37
C SER A 618 3.36 -32.26 3.32
N PHE A 619 2.42 -32.75 2.53
CA PHE A 619 2.70 -33.68 1.44
C PHE A 619 2.03 -33.19 0.15
N ASN A 620 2.62 -33.52 -0.99
CA ASN A 620 1.99 -33.35 -2.30
C ASN A 620 2.34 -34.59 -3.14
N MET A 621 1.42 -35.05 -3.97
CA MET A 621 1.67 -36.09 -4.96
C MET A 621 1.01 -35.67 -6.26
N GLY A 622 1.83 -35.43 -7.26
CA GLY A 622 1.39 -35.04 -8.59
C GLY A 622 1.67 -36.11 -9.64
N LEU A 623 0.78 -36.24 -10.61
CA LEU A 623 0.88 -37.15 -11.75
C LEU A 623 0.76 -36.34 -13.04
N THR A 624 1.66 -36.57 -13.99
CA THR A 624 1.54 -36.07 -15.37
C THR A 624 1.58 -37.24 -16.34
N HIS A 625 0.58 -37.36 -17.21
CA HIS A 625 0.47 -38.42 -18.21
C HIS A 625 0.24 -37.85 -19.62
N ASN A 626 1.09 -38.24 -20.58
CA ASN A 626 0.97 -37.88 -22.00
C ASN A 626 -0.05 -38.80 -22.68
N LEU A 627 -1.19 -38.23 -23.06
CA LEU A 627 -2.31 -38.95 -23.68
C LEU A 627 -1.93 -39.47 -25.06
N ASN A 628 -2.10 -40.78 -25.29
CA ASN A 628 -1.71 -41.48 -26.52
C ASN A 628 -0.23 -41.29 -26.88
N GLY A 629 0.64 -41.06 -25.89
CA GLY A 629 2.06 -40.80 -26.11
C GLY A 629 2.38 -39.46 -26.78
N ASN A 630 1.42 -38.54 -26.85
CA ASN A 630 1.63 -37.21 -27.39
C ASN A 630 1.94 -36.21 -26.27
N THR A 631 3.17 -35.68 -26.24
CA THR A 631 3.64 -34.68 -25.25
C THR A 631 2.84 -33.37 -25.28
N HIS A 632 2.12 -33.09 -26.36
CA HIS A 632 1.26 -31.92 -26.52
C HIS A 632 -0.17 -32.15 -26.00
N ARG A 633 -0.48 -33.34 -25.46
CA ARG A 633 -1.77 -33.67 -24.83
C ARG A 633 -1.49 -34.31 -23.48
N ARG A 634 -1.76 -33.58 -22.40
CA ARG A 634 -1.35 -33.97 -21.05
C ARG A 634 -2.57 -34.06 -20.14
N PHE A 635 -2.63 -35.13 -19.37
CA PHE A 635 -3.50 -35.27 -18.21
C PHE A 635 -2.66 -35.03 -16.96
N LYS A 636 -3.09 -34.12 -16.10
CA LYS A 636 -2.45 -33.85 -14.80
C LYS A 636 -3.43 -34.10 -13.67
N ALA A 637 -2.96 -34.69 -12.59
CA ALA A 637 -3.74 -34.87 -11.37
C ALA A 637 -2.84 -34.64 -10.16
N ASN A 638 -3.32 -33.87 -9.19
CA ASN A 638 -2.58 -33.58 -7.97
C ASN A 638 -3.45 -33.76 -6.74
N VAL A 639 -2.82 -34.23 -5.66
CA VAL A 639 -3.39 -34.22 -4.31
C VAL A 639 -2.32 -33.74 -3.34
N GLY A 640 -2.68 -32.81 -2.46
CA GLY A 640 -1.70 -32.30 -1.50
C GLY A 640 -2.33 -31.64 -0.29
N SER A 641 -1.61 -31.69 0.83
CA SER A 641 -1.92 -30.91 2.01
C SER A 641 -1.21 -29.56 1.99
N SER A 642 -1.82 -28.55 2.60
CA SER A 642 -1.22 -27.23 2.77
C SER A 642 -1.39 -26.74 4.20
N TYR A 643 -0.54 -25.82 4.63
CA TYR A 643 -0.42 -25.40 6.02
C TYR A 643 -0.04 -23.93 6.09
N VAL A 644 -0.91 -23.05 6.58
CA VAL A 644 -0.63 -21.60 6.67
C VAL A 644 -0.62 -21.16 8.13
N GLU A 645 0.44 -20.47 8.54
CA GLU A 645 0.57 -19.91 9.88
C GLU A 645 -0.05 -18.51 9.97
N PRO A 646 -0.62 -18.10 11.11
CA PRO A 646 -0.86 -16.69 11.41
C PRO A 646 0.47 -15.90 11.38
N GLY A 647 0.45 -14.68 10.83
CA GLY A 647 1.57 -13.74 10.90
C GLY A 647 1.57 -12.96 12.21
N MET A 648 2.61 -12.14 12.44
CA MET A 648 2.68 -11.32 13.66
C MET A 648 1.51 -10.33 13.75
N GLY A 649 0.97 -9.86 12.62
CA GLY A 649 -0.15 -8.94 12.62
C GLY A 649 -1.44 -9.58 13.14
N GLU A 650 -1.79 -10.79 12.71
CA GLU A 650 -2.98 -11.46 13.23
C GLU A 650 -2.87 -11.82 14.71
N LEU A 651 -1.65 -12.03 15.20
CA LEU A 651 -1.39 -12.40 16.60
C LEU A 651 -1.35 -11.18 17.52
N PHE A 652 -0.68 -10.10 17.11
CA PHE A 652 -0.22 -9.05 18.01
C PHE A 652 -0.63 -7.62 17.63
N TYR A 653 -1.32 -7.40 16.50
CA TYR A 653 -1.76 -6.05 16.13
C TYR A 653 -2.79 -5.48 17.08
N ASN A 654 -2.50 -4.32 17.65
CA ASN A 654 -3.48 -3.48 18.34
C ASN A 654 -3.40 -2.09 17.74
N TRP A 655 -4.30 -1.81 16.80
CA TRP A 655 -4.22 -0.63 15.94
C TRP A 655 -5.61 -0.08 15.61
N GLU A 656 -5.74 1.24 15.71
CA GLU A 656 -6.93 1.98 15.26
C GLU A 656 -6.84 2.21 13.75
N MET A 657 -7.70 1.53 13.00
CA MET A 657 -7.66 1.57 11.54
C MET A 657 -8.45 2.77 11.00
N PHE A 658 -9.65 3.03 11.50
CA PHE A 658 -10.44 4.22 11.16
C PHE A 658 -10.86 4.92 12.45
N PRO A 659 -10.59 6.22 12.62
CA PRO A 659 -11.24 6.96 13.68
C PRO A 659 -12.74 7.10 13.38
N SER A 660 -13.53 7.22 14.43
CA SER A 660 -14.92 7.62 14.31
C SER A 660 -15.04 9.02 13.70
N HIS A 661 -16.18 9.32 13.08
CA HIS A 661 -16.37 10.63 12.47
C HIS A 661 -17.82 11.05 12.41
N ILE A 662 -18.03 12.36 12.56
CA ILE A 662 -19.33 13.00 12.55
C ILE A 662 -19.93 12.93 11.13
N THR A 663 -21.21 12.58 11.05
CA THR A 663 -21.97 12.50 9.81
C THR A 663 -23.18 13.42 9.79
N ALA A 664 -23.66 13.86 10.95
CA ALA A 664 -24.67 14.90 11.09
C ALA A 664 -24.53 15.62 12.43
N PHE A 665 -24.83 16.92 12.46
CA PHE A 665 -24.77 17.77 13.65
C PHE A 665 -26.08 18.55 13.82
N SER A 666 -26.56 18.66 15.07
CA SER A 666 -27.65 19.53 15.52
C SER A 666 -27.40 20.01 16.96
N LEU A 667 -28.05 21.10 17.37
CA LEU A 667 -27.93 21.64 18.74
C LEU A 667 -28.46 20.67 19.82
N ASN A 668 -29.37 19.76 19.43
CA ASN A 668 -29.98 18.77 20.34
C ASN A 668 -29.42 17.36 20.14
N GLY A 669 -28.26 17.22 19.49
CA GLY A 669 -27.64 15.93 19.21
C GLY A 669 -27.05 15.81 17.81
N GLY A 670 -26.46 14.66 17.51
CA GLY A 670 -25.86 14.40 16.22
C GLY A 670 -25.75 12.92 15.89
N GLN A 671 -25.14 12.64 14.76
CA GLN A 671 -24.85 11.30 14.27
C GLN A 671 -23.37 11.20 13.92
N ALA A 672 -22.78 10.06 14.24
CA ALA A 672 -21.43 9.72 13.82
C ALA A 672 -21.36 8.28 13.34
N ARG A 673 -20.41 8.01 12.46
CA ARG A 673 -20.00 6.66 12.10
C ARG A 673 -18.93 6.20 13.08
N LEU A 674 -19.09 5.00 13.61
CA LEU A 674 -18.15 4.38 14.54
C LEU A 674 -16.82 4.08 13.85
N GLY A 675 -15.72 4.28 14.57
CA GLY A 675 -14.39 3.90 14.11
C GLY A 675 -14.15 2.39 14.23
N TRP A 676 -12.97 1.93 13.82
CA TRP A 676 -12.61 0.52 13.74
C TRP A 676 -11.28 0.29 14.44
N TYR A 677 -11.31 -0.49 15.52
CA TYR A 677 -10.13 -0.89 16.27
C TYR A 677 -9.82 -2.37 16.06
N TRP A 678 -8.62 -2.69 15.58
CA TRP A 678 -8.16 -4.07 15.40
C TRP A 678 -7.45 -4.60 16.63
N GLN A 679 -7.83 -5.80 17.05
CA GLN A 679 -7.19 -6.54 18.13
C GLN A 679 -6.71 -7.92 17.63
N GLY A 680 -5.41 -8.13 17.73
CA GLY A 680 -4.73 -9.37 17.40
C GLY A 680 -5.09 -10.47 18.40
N ASN A 681 -5.09 -11.71 17.93
CA ASN A 681 -5.46 -12.87 18.72
C ASN A 681 -4.28 -13.86 18.81
N PRO A 682 -3.52 -13.86 19.92
CA PRO A 682 -2.40 -14.79 20.12
C PRO A 682 -2.81 -16.27 20.16
N ASN A 683 -4.10 -16.58 20.30
CA ASN A 683 -4.62 -17.94 20.41
C ASN A 683 -4.99 -18.57 19.05
N LEU A 684 -4.70 -17.90 17.93
CA LEU A 684 -4.98 -18.42 16.59
C LEU A 684 -4.21 -19.72 16.33
N LYS A 685 -4.90 -20.65 15.67
CA LYS A 685 -4.32 -21.91 15.20
C LYS A 685 -3.99 -21.81 13.71
N PRO A 686 -2.93 -22.50 13.24
CA PRO A 686 -2.65 -22.62 11.82
C PRO A 686 -3.81 -23.24 11.04
N GLU A 687 -3.97 -22.74 9.81
CA GLU A 687 -4.90 -23.27 8.82
C GLU A 687 -4.29 -24.49 8.14
N LYS A 688 -5.10 -25.50 7.86
CA LYS A 688 -4.68 -26.68 7.10
C LYS A 688 -5.67 -26.98 6.01
N SER A 689 -5.21 -27.34 4.83
CA SER A 689 -6.10 -27.77 3.77
C SER A 689 -5.68 -29.08 3.13
N LEU A 690 -6.63 -29.68 2.43
CA LEU A 690 -6.42 -30.78 1.50
C LEU A 690 -7.00 -30.36 0.15
N ASN A 691 -6.14 -30.30 -0.86
CA ASN A 691 -6.45 -29.91 -2.22
C ASN A 691 -6.40 -31.12 -3.15
N PHE A 692 -7.33 -31.17 -4.10
CA PHE A 692 -7.34 -32.08 -5.23
C PHE A 692 -7.60 -31.27 -6.51
N ASP A 693 -6.79 -31.47 -7.53
CA ASP A 693 -6.99 -30.88 -8.86
C ASP A 693 -6.70 -31.87 -9.98
N VAL A 694 -7.48 -31.77 -11.06
CA VAL A 694 -7.34 -32.56 -12.28
C VAL A 694 -7.43 -31.64 -13.48
N SER A 695 -6.53 -31.82 -14.43
CA SER A 695 -6.42 -31.00 -15.63
C SER A 695 -6.21 -31.83 -16.88
N ILE A 696 -6.80 -31.35 -17.97
CA ILE A 696 -6.50 -31.79 -19.33
C ILE A 696 -5.96 -30.59 -20.09
N GLU A 697 -4.75 -30.73 -20.62
CA GLU A 697 -4.06 -29.72 -21.42
C GLU A 697 -3.84 -30.27 -22.83
N GLY A 698 -4.04 -29.42 -23.83
CA GLY A 698 -3.82 -29.76 -25.22
C GLY A 698 -3.27 -28.57 -25.99
N GLU A 699 -2.24 -28.79 -26.80
CA GLU A 699 -1.69 -27.75 -27.66
C GLU A 699 -1.39 -28.26 -29.06
N ASN A 700 -1.48 -27.37 -30.03
CA ASN A 700 -1.03 -27.55 -31.40
C ASN A 700 -0.44 -26.23 -31.91
N LYS A 701 -0.08 -26.16 -33.20
CA LYS A 701 0.53 -24.96 -33.80
C LYS A 701 -0.29 -23.66 -33.62
N ASN A 702 -1.62 -23.77 -33.53
CA ASN A 702 -2.53 -22.62 -33.51
C ASN A 702 -3.35 -22.50 -32.22
N THR A 703 -3.53 -23.57 -31.45
CA THR A 703 -4.45 -23.59 -30.32
C THR A 703 -3.78 -24.23 -29.12
N TYR A 704 -3.84 -23.54 -27.98
CA TYR A 704 -3.60 -24.11 -26.66
C TYR A 704 -4.91 -24.06 -25.89
N SER A 705 -5.28 -25.15 -25.22
CA SER A 705 -6.45 -25.22 -24.35
C SER A 705 -6.12 -26.01 -23.09
N LYS A 706 -6.60 -25.52 -21.95
CA LYS A 706 -6.47 -26.18 -20.64
C LYS A 706 -7.80 -26.11 -19.91
N LEU A 707 -8.27 -27.26 -19.44
CA LEU A 707 -9.45 -27.37 -18.59
C LEU A 707 -9.04 -28.00 -17.27
N THR A 708 -9.40 -27.36 -16.16
CA THR A 708 -9.09 -27.82 -14.81
C THR A 708 -10.35 -27.87 -13.96
N VAL A 709 -10.47 -28.90 -13.15
CA VAL A 709 -11.44 -28.97 -12.04
C VAL A 709 -10.67 -29.17 -10.74
N PHE A 710 -11.07 -28.46 -9.69
CA PHE A 710 -10.39 -28.53 -8.40
C PHE A 710 -11.34 -28.45 -7.22
N ARG A 711 -10.89 -28.97 -6.08
CA ARG A 711 -11.55 -28.87 -4.79
C ARG A 711 -10.53 -28.72 -3.67
N ASN A 712 -10.75 -27.74 -2.79
CA ASN A 712 -9.93 -27.47 -1.62
C ASN A 712 -10.80 -27.41 -0.37
N ASN A 713 -10.46 -28.22 0.64
CA ASN A 713 -11.15 -28.24 1.93
C ASN A 713 -10.21 -27.67 3.00
N ILE A 714 -10.55 -26.52 3.56
CA ILE A 714 -9.73 -25.80 4.55
C ILE A 714 -10.32 -26.02 5.95
N LYS A 715 -9.46 -26.28 6.94
CA LYS A 715 -9.77 -26.40 8.37
C LYS A 715 -9.07 -25.29 9.15
N ASN A 716 -9.67 -24.93 10.30
CA ASN A 716 -9.29 -23.79 11.12
C ASN A 716 -9.29 -22.46 10.35
N TYR A 717 -10.15 -22.33 9.34
CA TYR A 717 -10.17 -21.13 8.48
C TYR A 717 -10.21 -19.85 9.32
N ILE A 718 -9.28 -18.93 9.07
CA ILE A 718 -9.15 -17.67 9.83
C ILE A 718 -9.92 -16.58 9.10
N THR A 719 -10.68 -15.81 9.85
CA THR A 719 -11.37 -14.63 9.32
C THR A 719 -11.42 -13.53 10.37
N ALA A 720 -11.46 -12.29 9.90
CA ALA A 720 -11.80 -11.15 10.72
C ALA A 720 -13.31 -11.15 11.05
N TYR A 721 -13.65 -10.76 12.26
CA TYR A 721 -15.04 -10.61 12.67
C TYR A 721 -15.19 -9.40 13.59
N ASN A 722 -16.35 -8.75 13.52
CA ASN A 722 -16.76 -7.76 14.52
C ASN A 722 -17.08 -8.51 15.82
N THR A 723 -16.40 -8.14 16.91
CA THR A 723 -16.57 -8.78 18.22
C THR A 723 -17.94 -8.52 18.85
N GLY A 724 -18.62 -7.45 18.41
CA GLY A 724 -19.84 -6.92 19.04
C GLY A 724 -19.54 -5.91 20.14
N HIS A 725 -18.27 -5.67 20.47
CA HIS A 725 -17.85 -4.69 21.47
C HIS A 725 -17.47 -3.36 20.80
N VAL A 726 -17.68 -2.28 21.55
CA VAL A 726 -17.17 -0.96 21.21
C VAL A 726 -16.12 -0.54 22.23
N LEU A 727 -15.03 0.05 21.76
CA LEU A 727 -13.98 0.65 22.55
C LEU A 727 -14.24 2.14 22.67
N ASP A 728 -14.58 2.57 23.88
CA ASP A 728 -14.96 3.95 24.15
C ASP A 728 -13.84 4.72 24.86
N PHE A 729 -13.24 5.67 24.15
CA PHE A 729 -12.20 6.56 24.67
C PHE A 729 -12.74 7.76 25.46
N HIS A 730 -14.06 8.02 25.45
CA HIS A 730 -14.71 9.17 26.09
C HIS A 730 -15.92 8.74 26.94
N THR A 731 -15.69 7.86 27.91
CA THR A 731 -16.73 7.30 28.78
C THR A 731 -17.40 8.34 29.70
N ASP A 732 -16.80 9.52 29.86
CA ASP A 732 -17.39 10.65 30.57
C ASP A 732 -18.61 11.24 29.84
N LEU A 733 -18.71 11.04 28.52
CA LEU A 733 -19.87 11.38 27.71
C LEU A 733 -20.79 10.16 27.61
N ASN A 734 -21.83 10.10 28.44
CA ASN A 734 -22.76 8.97 28.50
C ASN A 734 -24.21 9.40 28.76
N GLU A 735 -25.14 8.46 28.61
CA GLU A 735 -26.60 8.65 28.72
C GLU A 735 -27.11 9.14 30.09
N ASN A 736 -26.29 9.01 31.14
CA ASN A 736 -26.66 9.46 32.50
C ASN A 736 -26.29 10.92 32.78
N THR A 737 -25.86 11.65 31.76
CA THR A 737 -25.44 13.06 31.82
C THR A 737 -26.07 13.84 30.66
N GLU A 738 -26.20 15.16 30.79
CA GLU A 738 -26.63 16.00 29.66
C GLU A 738 -25.53 16.19 28.63
N ARG A 739 -24.26 16.07 29.02
CA ARG A 739 -23.12 16.08 28.10
C ARG A 739 -23.12 14.92 27.11
N GLY A 740 -23.86 13.85 27.41
CA GLY A 740 -24.04 12.70 26.52
C GLY A 740 -24.56 13.09 25.13
N ILE A 741 -25.25 14.24 24.97
CA ILE A 741 -25.68 14.75 23.66
C ILE A 741 -24.52 14.98 22.70
N TYR A 742 -23.31 15.26 23.20
CA TYR A 742 -22.10 15.49 22.41
C TYR A 742 -21.30 14.22 22.12
N LYS A 743 -21.80 13.04 22.52
CA LYS A 743 -21.09 11.77 22.34
C LYS A 743 -20.73 11.50 20.87
N PHE A 744 -21.58 11.89 19.92
CA PHE A 744 -21.30 11.76 18.49
C PHE A 744 -20.02 12.49 18.04
N LEU A 745 -19.54 13.52 18.75
CA LEU A 745 -18.25 14.17 18.44
C LEU A 745 -17.04 13.28 18.79
N TYR A 746 -17.24 12.30 19.68
CA TYR A 746 -16.23 11.40 20.23
C TYR A 746 -16.75 9.95 20.22
N ALA A 747 -17.27 9.57 19.06
CA ALA A 747 -17.88 8.26 18.87
C ALA A 747 -16.86 7.13 19.12
N PRO A 748 -17.27 5.99 19.70
CA PRO A 748 -16.37 4.90 19.99
C PRO A 748 -16.05 4.08 18.73
N ASP A 749 -15.12 3.14 18.89
CA ASP A 749 -14.67 2.28 17.81
C ASP A 749 -15.23 0.87 17.97
N MET A 750 -15.71 0.28 16.88
CA MET A 750 -16.02 -1.15 16.85
C MET A 750 -14.74 -1.97 16.92
N VAL A 751 -14.71 -2.95 17.82
CA VAL A 751 -13.55 -3.84 17.96
C VAL A 751 -13.68 -5.02 17.01
N TYR A 752 -12.70 -5.15 16.11
CA TYR A 752 -12.53 -6.28 15.20
C TYR A 752 -11.39 -7.18 15.69
N SER A 753 -11.57 -8.49 15.56
CA SER A 753 -10.52 -9.46 15.87
C SER A 753 -10.51 -10.62 14.88
N PHE A 754 -9.54 -11.51 15.02
CA PHE A 754 -9.40 -12.70 14.20
C PHE A 754 -9.83 -13.94 14.99
N LYS A 755 -10.56 -14.86 14.34
CA LYS A 755 -10.87 -16.18 14.92
C LYS A 755 -10.79 -17.29 13.89
N ASN A 756 -10.46 -18.49 14.35
CA ASN A 756 -10.62 -19.70 13.54
C ASN A 756 -12.12 -20.06 13.49
N ILE A 757 -12.79 -19.84 12.36
CA ILE A 757 -14.22 -20.09 12.18
C ILE A 757 -14.59 -21.53 11.79
N GLY A 758 -13.60 -22.40 11.58
CA GLY A 758 -13.80 -23.83 11.33
C GLY A 758 -13.44 -24.26 9.90
N LYS A 759 -14.42 -24.66 9.09
CA LYS A 759 -14.23 -25.28 7.77
C LYS A 759 -14.75 -24.41 6.64
N ALA A 760 -13.94 -24.28 5.59
CA ALA A 760 -14.34 -23.69 4.31
C ALA A 760 -14.12 -24.71 3.18
N GLU A 761 -14.94 -24.65 2.16
CA GLU A 761 -14.86 -25.51 0.97
C GLU A 761 -14.88 -24.66 -0.28
N ILE A 762 -13.92 -24.88 -1.16
CA ILE A 762 -13.80 -24.17 -2.43
C ILE A 762 -13.73 -25.21 -3.53
N THR A 763 -14.70 -25.18 -4.45
CA THR A 763 -14.73 -26.06 -5.63
C THR A 763 -14.86 -25.20 -6.88
N GLY A 764 -14.16 -25.54 -7.96
CA GLY A 764 -14.20 -24.73 -9.15
C GLY A 764 -13.80 -25.43 -10.43
N LEU A 765 -14.03 -24.72 -11.54
CA LEU A 765 -13.64 -25.11 -12.89
C LEU A 765 -12.92 -23.93 -13.55
N GLU A 766 -11.82 -24.20 -14.23
CA GLU A 766 -11.05 -23.22 -15.00
C GLU A 766 -10.90 -23.70 -16.43
N TRP A 767 -11.17 -22.83 -17.40
CA TRP A 767 -10.95 -23.09 -18.82
C TRP A 767 -10.16 -21.95 -19.44
N GLU A 768 -9.04 -22.27 -20.06
CA GLU A 768 -8.16 -21.33 -20.75
C GLU A 768 -8.01 -21.76 -22.21
N VAL A 769 -8.14 -20.83 -23.15
CA VAL A 769 -7.91 -21.05 -24.58
C VAL A 769 -7.06 -19.90 -25.12
N LYS A 770 -5.96 -20.24 -25.79
CA LYS A 770 -5.14 -19.31 -26.58
C LYS A 770 -5.16 -19.75 -28.04
N GLN A 771 -5.66 -18.89 -28.91
CA GLN A 771 -5.89 -19.17 -30.32
C GLN A 771 -5.11 -18.22 -31.22
N LYS A 772 -4.27 -18.74 -32.10
CA LYS A 772 -3.70 -18.03 -33.25
C LYS A 772 -4.71 -18.08 -34.39
N LEU A 773 -5.35 -16.94 -34.68
CA LEU A 773 -6.35 -16.81 -35.74
C LEU A 773 -5.68 -16.61 -37.12
N SER A 774 -4.54 -15.91 -37.14
CA SER A 774 -3.69 -15.75 -38.32
C SER A 774 -2.24 -15.47 -37.91
N ASN A 775 -1.36 -15.17 -38.85
CA ASN A 775 0.01 -14.75 -38.53
C ASN A 775 0.07 -13.41 -37.78
N LYS A 776 -0.98 -12.58 -37.87
CA LYS A 776 -1.05 -11.28 -37.20
C LYS A 776 -1.96 -11.24 -35.97
N TRP A 777 -2.97 -12.11 -35.94
CA TRP A 777 -4.03 -12.07 -34.92
C TRP A 777 -3.95 -13.25 -33.95
N LYS A 778 -4.01 -12.94 -32.66
CA LYS A 778 -4.14 -13.90 -31.56
C LYS A 778 -5.34 -13.53 -30.70
N ALA A 779 -6.02 -14.53 -30.17
CA ALA A 779 -7.12 -14.37 -29.23
C ALA A 779 -6.85 -15.21 -27.97
N ARG A 780 -7.30 -14.72 -26.83
CA ARG A 780 -7.26 -15.40 -25.54
C ARG A 780 -8.64 -15.38 -24.91
N PHE A 781 -9.01 -16.50 -24.29
CA PHE A 781 -10.23 -16.66 -23.52
C PHE A 781 -9.89 -17.39 -22.22
N GLY A 782 -10.39 -16.87 -21.11
CA GLY A 782 -10.26 -17.47 -19.79
C GLY A 782 -11.61 -17.48 -19.09
N TYR A 783 -11.95 -18.57 -18.43
CA TYR A 783 -13.16 -18.72 -17.65
C TYR A 783 -12.86 -19.40 -16.33
N THR A 784 -13.39 -18.86 -15.24
CA THR A 784 -13.30 -19.45 -13.91
C THR A 784 -14.70 -19.49 -13.29
N PHE A 785 -15.14 -20.66 -12.87
CA PHE A 785 -16.32 -20.86 -12.04
C PHE A 785 -15.89 -21.23 -10.61
N LEU A 786 -16.47 -20.59 -9.61
CA LEU A 786 -16.16 -20.80 -8.20
C LEU A 786 -17.43 -21.03 -7.37
N HIS A 787 -17.42 -22.13 -6.61
CA HIS A 787 -18.32 -22.39 -5.50
C HIS A 787 -17.50 -22.38 -4.20
N ALA A 788 -17.40 -21.21 -3.58
CA ALA A 788 -16.62 -20.98 -2.36
C ALA A 788 -17.56 -20.72 -1.17
N VAL A 789 -17.59 -21.64 -0.20
CA VAL A 789 -18.56 -21.62 0.89
C VAL A 789 -17.96 -21.83 2.28
N ASN A 790 -18.49 -21.09 3.24
CA ASN A 790 -18.33 -21.34 4.68
C ASN A 790 -19.25 -22.51 5.10
N LYS A 791 -18.71 -23.49 5.84
CA LYS A 791 -19.44 -24.70 6.26
C LYS A 791 -19.75 -24.76 7.76
N SER A 792 -19.18 -23.90 8.59
CA SER A 792 -19.19 -24.10 10.05
C SER A 792 -19.64 -22.91 10.88
N ASN A 793 -19.50 -21.68 10.39
CA ASN A 793 -19.89 -20.50 11.16
C ASN A 793 -21.25 -19.97 10.68
N PRO A 794 -22.32 -20.07 11.48
CA PRO A 794 -23.65 -19.57 11.11
C PRO A 794 -23.75 -18.05 11.11
N ASP A 795 -22.85 -17.34 11.79
CA ASP A 795 -22.84 -15.87 11.89
C ASP A 795 -22.23 -15.19 10.65
N MET A 796 -21.93 -15.96 9.59
CA MET A 796 -21.30 -15.46 8.38
C MET A 796 -22.07 -15.93 7.14
N PRO A 797 -22.02 -15.15 6.04
CA PRO A 797 -22.59 -15.56 4.77
C PRO A 797 -22.12 -16.96 4.36
N ARG A 798 -23.03 -17.74 3.77
CA ARG A 798 -22.68 -19.07 3.26
C ARG A 798 -21.67 -18.98 2.11
N GLN A 799 -21.81 -18.02 1.21
CA GLN A 799 -20.83 -17.71 0.16
C GLN A 799 -19.71 -16.86 0.77
N LEU A 800 -18.45 -17.19 0.49
CA LEU A 800 -17.32 -16.37 0.94
C LEU A 800 -17.29 -15.01 0.23
N LEU A 801 -16.91 -13.97 0.97
CA LEU A 801 -16.85 -12.59 0.48
C LEU A 801 -15.73 -12.39 -0.55
N ASP A 802 -15.94 -11.45 -1.46
CA ASP A 802 -15.01 -11.03 -2.51
C ASP A 802 -14.57 -12.14 -3.47
N LYS A 803 -15.34 -13.22 -3.55
CA LYS A 803 -15.12 -14.33 -4.48
C LYS A 803 -16.17 -14.26 -5.59
N PRO A 804 -15.80 -13.86 -6.83
CA PRO A 804 -16.73 -13.86 -7.95
C PRO A 804 -17.13 -15.30 -8.27
N ALA A 805 -18.42 -15.57 -8.42
CA ALA A 805 -18.88 -16.90 -8.81
C ALA A 805 -18.44 -17.25 -10.23
N HIS A 806 -18.38 -16.25 -11.11
CA HIS A 806 -17.79 -16.40 -12.43
C HIS A 806 -16.81 -15.26 -12.72
N LYS A 807 -15.65 -15.60 -13.31
CA LYS A 807 -14.73 -14.66 -13.92
C LYS A 807 -14.54 -15.02 -15.39
N ILE A 808 -14.65 -14.04 -16.28
CA ILE A 808 -14.42 -14.22 -17.73
C ILE A 808 -13.35 -13.23 -18.17
N GLY A 809 -12.27 -13.73 -18.77
CA GLY A 809 -11.22 -12.93 -19.40
C GLY A 809 -11.25 -13.10 -20.92
N ILE A 810 -11.22 -11.98 -21.66
CA ILE A 810 -11.19 -11.99 -23.13
C ILE A 810 -10.05 -11.09 -23.58
N GLY A 811 -9.31 -11.48 -24.62
CA GLY A 811 -8.34 -10.59 -25.23
C GLY A 811 -8.04 -10.92 -26.68
N VAL A 812 -7.65 -9.91 -27.43
CA VAL A 812 -7.25 -9.99 -28.83
C VAL A 812 -6.00 -9.16 -29.02
N ASP A 813 -4.98 -9.76 -29.62
CA ASP A 813 -3.71 -9.13 -29.96
C ASP A 813 -3.52 -9.12 -31.48
N TYR A 814 -3.07 -7.98 -31.99
CA TYR A 814 -2.65 -7.77 -33.37
C TYR A 814 -1.16 -7.40 -33.39
N GLU A 815 -0.37 -8.05 -34.24
CA GLU A 815 1.03 -7.69 -34.48
C GLU A 815 1.36 -7.81 -35.97
N ASP A 816 1.89 -6.74 -36.54
CA ASP A 816 2.39 -6.70 -37.92
C ASP A 816 3.87 -6.33 -37.93
N GLU A 817 4.72 -7.35 -38.01
CA GLU A 817 6.17 -7.19 -37.96
C GLU A 817 6.72 -6.31 -39.09
N LYS A 818 6.08 -6.31 -40.27
CA LYS A 818 6.54 -5.52 -41.43
C LYS A 818 6.36 -4.03 -41.22
N THR A 819 5.18 -3.64 -40.71
CA THR A 819 4.86 -2.24 -40.47
C THR A 819 5.32 -1.80 -39.09
N GLY A 820 5.63 -2.72 -38.17
CA GLY A 820 5.99 -2.43 -36.79
C GLY A 820 4.80 -2.02 -35.91
N TRP A 821 3.56 -2.08 -36.42
CA TRP A 821 2.36 -1.79 -35.66
C TRP A 821 1.90 -3.02 -34.86
N SER A 822 1.45 -2.78 -33.64
CA SER A 822 0.79 -3.79 -32.82
C SER A 822 -0.29 -3.16 -31.96
N GLY A 823 -1.24 -3.96 -31.48
CA GLY A 823 -2.24 -3.50 -30.55
C GLY A 823 -2.87 -4.65 -29.79
N SER A 824 -3.34 -4.37 -28.59
CA SER A 824 -3.99 -5.34 -27.71
C SER A 824 -5.28 -4.73 -27.17
N LEU A 825 -6.35 -5.51 -27.17
CA LEU A 825 -7.63 -5.19 -26.55
C LEU A 825 -7.95 -6.32 -25.58
N TRP A 826 -8.27 -6.01 -24.33
CA TRP A 826 -8.64 -7.03 -23.37
C TRP A 826 -9.66 -6.57 -22.35
N SER A 827 -10.36 -7.55 -21.76
CA SER A 827 -11.32 -7.34 -20.71
C SER A 827 -11.36 -8.46 -19.68
N ASP A 828 -11.78 -8.08 -18.48
CA ASP A 828 -12.01 -8.95 -17.34
C ASP A 828 -13.40 -8.65 -16.77
N TYR A 829 -14.26 -9.66 -16.72
CA TYR A 829 -15.62 -9.60 -16.17
C TYR A 829 -15.69 -10.41 -14.88
N TYR A 830 -16.27 -9.79 -13.85
CA TYR A 830 -16.53 -10.36 -12.54
C TYR A 830 -18.05 -10.45 -12.38
N ILE A 831 -18.59 -11.64 -12.12
CA ILE A 831 -20.02 -11.88 -12.10
C ILE A 831 -20.43 -12.53 -10.79
N ASN A 832 -21.50 -11.99 -10.19
CA ASN A 832 -22.15 -12.49 -8.99
C ASN A 832 -21.21 -12.62 -7.77
N MET A 833 -20.36 -11.60 -7.58
CA MET A 833 -19.47 -11.46 -6.43
C MET A 833 -20.23 -10.84 -5.26
N LEU A 834 -20.11 -11.43 -4.07
CA LEU A 834 -20.62 -10.81 -2.83
C LEU A 834 -19.55 -9.84 -2.30
N ASP A 835 -19.78 -8.53 -2.39
CA ASP A 835 -18.77 -7.51 -2.09
C ASP A 835 -18.70 -7.24 -0.58
N SER A 836 -17.51 -7.28 0.02
CA SER A 836 -17.35 -7.06 1.47
C SER A 836 -17.52 -5.59 1.88
N ASN A 837 -17.32 -4.65 0.95
CA ASN A 837 -17.41 -3.21 1.21
C ASN A 837 -18.82 -2.64 1.00
N SER A 838 -19.71 -3.35 0.30
CA SER A 838 -21.09 -2.92 0.04
C SER A 838 -22.08 -3.66 0.93
N VAL A 839 -22.52 -3.00 2.00
CA VAL A 839 -23.49 -3.54 2.97
C VAL A 839 -24.82 -2.80 2.91
N SER A 840 -25.89 -3.53 2.59
CA SER A 840 -27.29 -3.11 2.68
C SER A 840 -27.71 -2.98 4.15
N GLY A 841 -28.29 -1.84 4.51
CA GLY A 841 -28.84 -1.58 5.85
C GLY A 841 -27.99 -0.69 6.77
N GLY A 842 -26.89 -0.10 6.30
CA GLY A 842 -26.16 0.96 7.02
C GLY A 842 -25.69 0.56 8.42
N GLY A 843 -24.61 -0.22 8.51
CA GLY A 843 -24.08 -0.67 9.80
C GLY A 843 -23.01 0.25 10.39
N GLY A 844 -23.07 0.46 11.70
CA GLY A 844 -21.99 1.09 12.48
C GLY A 844 -22.14 2.60 12.65
N TYR A 845 -23.35 3.10 12.84
CA TYR A 845 -23.59 4.48 13.24
C TYR A 845 -24.02 4.55 14.69
N MET A 846 -23.77 5.70 15.30
CA MET A 846 -24.39 6.10 16.54
C MET A 846 -25.08 7.44 16.38
N THR A 847 -26.14 7.62 17.16
CA THR A 847 -26.72 8.93 17.40
C THR A 847 -26.63 9.24 18.88
N SER A 848 -26.46 10.51 19.20
CA SER A 848 -26.65 11.00 20.55
C SER A 848 -27.49 12.25 20.52
N GLY A 849 -28.37 12.44 21.50
CA GLY A 849 -29.22 13.62 21.57
C GLY A 849 -29.97 13.73 22.88
N THR A 850 -30.83 14.74 22.96
CA THR A 850 -31.64 15.00 24.16
C THR A 850 -32.56 13.82 24.47
N ALA A 851 -32.57 13.36 25.73
CA ALA A 851 -33.50 12.33 26.18
C ALA A 851 -34.89 12.93 26.42
N TYR A 852 -35.93 12.29 25.88
CA TYR A 852 -37.33 12.68 26.09
C TYR A 852 -38.14 11.57 26.73
N GLU A 853 -39.16 11.94 27.51
CA GLU A 853 -40.18 10.99 27.98
C GLU A 853 -40.92 10.39 26.78
N LYS A 854 -41.06 9.06 26.76
CA LYS A 854 -41.78 8.33 25.71
C LYS A 854 -42.97 7.60 26.30
N ASP A 855 -44.09 7.62 25.59
CA ASP A 855 -45.26 6.82 25.95
C ASP A 855 -44.90 5.33 25.88
N PRO A 856 -45.15 4.54 26.95
CA PRO A 856 -44.68 3.17 27.04
C PRO A 856 -45.38 2.19 26.07
N ILE A 857 -46.48 2.59 25.43
CA ILE A 857 -47.26 1.75 24.51
C ILE A 857 -46.98 2.14 23.05
N THR A 858 -46.98 3.44 22.75
CA THR A 858 -46.84 3.98 21.39
C THR A 858 -45.42 4.39 21.04
N ASN A 859 -44.54 4.51 22.05
CA ASN A 859 -43.17 5.00 21.92
C ASN A 859 -43.06 6.44 21.36
N ALA A 860 -44.17 7.19 21.34
CA ALA A 860 -44.19 8.58 20.91
C ALA A 860 -43.63 9.49 22.02
N ILE A 861 -42.97 10.58 21.63
CA ILE A 861 -42.49 11.61 22.56
C ILE A 861 -43.68 12.24 23.28
N VAL A 862 -43.63 12.26 24.61
CA VAL A 862 -44.65 12.89 25.45
C VAL A 862 -44.48 14.41 25.36
N LEU A 863 -45.54 15.11 24.98
CA LEU A 863 -45.59 16.57 24.96
C LEU A 863 -46.20 17.10 26.24
N ASP A 864 -45.71 18.23 26.72
CA ASP A 864 -46.35 18.97 27.80
C ASP A 864 -47.76 19.43 27.35
N PRO A 865 -48.81 19.14 28.14
CA PRO A 865 -50.17 19.45 27.73
C PRO A 865 -50.45 20.95 27.56
N VAL A 866 -49.67 21.82 28.23
CA VAL A 866 -49.80 23.27 28.24
C VAL A 866 -48.85 23.92 27.22
N THR A 867 -47.54 23.65 27.29
CA THR A 867 -46.55 24.32 26.41
C THR A 867 -46.46 23.68 25.03
N LYS A 868 -46.97 22.44 24.87
CA LYS A 868 -46.81 21.60 23.67
C LYS A 868 -45.36 21.26 23.34
N GLU A 869 -44.41 21.56 24.22
CA GLU A 869 -43.01 21.19 24.06
C GLU A 869 -42.77 19.74 24.48
N ALA A 870 -41.74 19.10 23.91
CA ALA A 870 -41.36 17.75 24.29
C ALA A 870 -40.82 17.71 25.73
N LYS A 871 -41.34 16.78 26.55
CA LYS A 871 -40.87 16.62 27.94
C LYS A 871 -39.48 15.99 27.96
N LYS A 872 -38.46 16.82 28.21
CA LYS A 872 -37.07 16.39 28.40
C LYS A 872 -36.93 15.60 29.71
N ILE A 873 -36.14 14.54 29.70
CA ILE A 873 -35.70 13.87 30.92
C ILE A 873 -34.45 14.62 31.41
N GLU A 874 -34.62 15.46 32.43
CA GLU A 874 -33.53 16.28 32.98
C GLU A 874 -32.33 15.42 33.43
N GLY A 875 -31.12 15.87 33.10
CA GLY A 875 -29.88 15.20 33.50
C GLY A 875 -29.57 13.92 32.71
N LYS A 876 -30.24 13.66 31.58
CA LYS A 876 -29.99 12.47 30.74
C LYS A 876 -29.88 12.81 29.26
N SER A 877 -29.18 11.94 28.54
CA SER A 877 -29.07 11.93 27.09
C SER A 877 -29.52 10.59 26.53
N GLU A 878 -30.00 10.59 25.29
CA GLU A 878 -30.26 9.37 24.53
C GLU A 878 -29.05 9.09 23.64
N ILE A 879 -28.41 7.94 23.81
CA ILE A 879 -27.38 7.43 22.90
C ILE A 879 -27.90 6.14 22.32
N SER A 880 -27.91 6.03 21.00
CA SER A 880 -28.31 4.80 20.32
C SER A 880 -27.27 4.40 19.29
N TYR A 881 -27.00 3.10 19.23
CA TYR A 881 -26.12 2.51 18.24
C TYR A 881 -27.00 1.77 17.23
N SER A 882 -26.95 2.18 15.97
CA SER A 882 -27.54 1.40 14.87
C SER A 882 -26.46 0.46 14.33
N GLY A 883 -26.39 -0.73 14.92
CA GLY A 883 -25.67 -1.86 14.36
C GLY A 883 -26.50 -2.53 13.26
N SER A 884 -25.86 -3.30 12.37
CA SER A 884 -26.63 -4.22 11.54
C SER A 884 -27.07 -5.40 12.40
N ASP A 885 -28.36 -5.47 12.75
CA ASP A 885 -28.93 -6.64 13.42
C ASP A 885 -28.90 -7.90 12.54
N ARG A 886 -28.69 -7.72 11.23
CA ARG A 886 -28.48 -8.78 10.25
C ARG A 886 -27.00 -9.14 10.23
N ARG A 887 -26.68 -10.41 10.50
CA ARG A 887 -25.35 -11.04 10.27
C ARG A 887 -25.39 -12.07 9.13
N THR A 888 -26.38 -11.92 8.25
CA THR A 888 -26.73 -12.88 7.22
C THR A 888 -26.26 -12.44 5.83
N SER A 889 -26.20 -13.37 4.87
CA SER A 889 -25.67 -13.13 3.52
C SER A 889 -26.40 -12.08 2.70
N ASP A 890 -27.64 -11.75 3.09
CA ASP A 890 -28.49 -10.71 2.49
C ASP A 890 -28.02 -9.29 2.83
N MET A 891 -27.11 -9.11 3.80
CA MET A 891 -26.53 -7.81 4.10
C MET A 891 -25.57 -7.35 3.01
N TYR A 892 -24.85 -8.23 2.32
CA TYR A 892 -23.85 -7.80 1.33
C TYR A 892 -24.46 -7.70 -0.07
N GLU A 893 -24.01 -6.73 -0.85
CA GLU A 893 -24.49 -6.55 -2.23
C GLU A 893 -23.78 -7.48 -3.21
N ARG A 894 -24.54 -7.94 -4.21
CA ARG A 894 -24.01 -8.75 -5.31
C ARG A 894 -23.61 -7.86 -6.47
N LYS A 895 -22.32 -7.86 -6.81
CA LYS A 895 -21.77 -7.06 -7.90
C LYS A 895 -21.44 -7.89 -9.14
N THR A 896 -21.73 -7.29 -10.30
CA THR A 896 -21.34 -7.79 -11.62
C THR A 896 -20.85 -6.63 -12.46
N TYR A 897 -19.60 -6.69 -12.92
CA TYR A 897 -18.98 -5.63 -13.69
C TYR A 897 -17.91 -6.18 -14.64
N GLY A 898 -17.47 -5.35 -15.59
CA GLY A 898 -16.36 -5.67 -16.48
C GLY A 898 -15.55 -4.44 -16.84
N ILE A 899 -14.24 -4.63 -16.99
CA ILE A 899 -13.29 -3.55 -17.33
C ILE A 899 -12.67 -3.88 -18.68
N TRP A 900 -12.65 -2.90 -19.59
CA TRP A 900 -12.00 -3.01 -20.90
C TRP A 900 -10.78 -2.11 -20.96
N ASN A 901 -9.70 -2.60 -21.55
CA ASN A 901 -8.46 -1.88 -21.73
C ASN A 901 -7.95 -2.08 -23.15
N MET A 902 -7.30 -1.06 -23.70
CA MET A 902 -6.72 -1.13 -25.04
C MET A 902 -5.36 -0.46 -25.10
N ILE A 903 -4.51 -0.93 -26.00
CA ILE A 903 -3.23 -0.31 -26.29
C ILE A 903 -2.86 -0.48 -27.76
N VAL A 904 -2.21 0.52 -28.32
CA VAL A 904 -1.64 0.53 -29.66
C VAL A 904 -0.17 0.91 -29.54
N GLN A 905 0.70 0.18 -30.22
CA GLN A 905 2.14 0.37 -30.17
C GLN A 905 2.73 0.42 -31.57
N LYS A 906 3.81 1.19 -31.71
CA LYS A 906 4.61 1.30 -32.92
C LYS A 906 6.08 1.04 -32.58
N LYS A 907 6.65 0.02 -33.20
CA LYS A 907 8.10 -0.24 -33.18
C LYS A 907 8.82 0.83 -33.99
N ILE A 908 9.80 1.48 -33.37
CA ILE A 908 10.74 2.41 -34.01
C ILE A 908 11.90 1.61 -34.61
N ASN A 909 12.38 0.63 -33.85
CA ASN A 909 13.35 -0.37 -34.28
C ASN A 909 13.02 -1.71 -33.58
N LYS A 910 13.88 -2.72 -33.72
CA LYS A 910 13.66 -4.06 -33.15
C LYS A 910 13.42 -4.05 -31.63
N ASP A 911 14.08 -3.13 -30.93
CA ASP A 911 14.15 -3.11 -29.46
C ASP A 911 13.50 -1.85 -28.83
N SER A 912 13.05 -0.89 -29.65
CA SER A 912 12.50 0.39 -29.20
C SER A 912 11.10 0.63 -29.78
N ARG A 913 10.18 1.13 -28.94
CA ARG A 913 8.78 1.34 -29.30
C ARG A 913 8.16 2.52 -28.59
N VAL A 914 7.13 3.09 -29.21
CA VAL A 914 6.20 4.04 -28.61
C VAL A 914 4.82 3.44 -28.53
N TYR A 915 4.02 3.86 -27.58
CA TYR A 915 2.66 3.35 -27.40
C TYR A 915 1.70 4.38 -26.84
N PHE A 916 0.42 4.16 -27.12
CA PHE A 916 -0.71 4.86 -26.56
C PHE A 916 -1.74 3.83 -26.09
N GLY A 917 -2.27 3.99 -24.89
CA GLY A 917 -3.25 3.08 -24.31
C GLY A 917 -4.35 3.80 -23.54
N ILE A 918 -5.48 3.10 -23.39
CA ILE A 918 -6.61 3.53 -22.58
C ILE A 918 -6.98 2.39 -21.64
N ASN A 919 -6.81 2.63 -20.34
CA ASN A 919 -7.34 1.74 -19.30
C ASN A 919 -8.77 2.17 -18.95
N ASN A 920 -9.62 1.19 -18.62
CA ASN A 920 -11.03 1.41 -18.31
C ASN A 920 -11.74 2.22 -19.42
N LEU A 921 -11.71 1.67 -20.65
CA LEU A 921 -12.20 2.27 -21.89
C LEU A 921 -13.64 2.80 -21.78
N PHE A 922 -14.50 2.13 -21.02
CA PHE A 922 -15.89 2.54 -20.82
C PHE A 922 -16.12 3.41 -19.59
N ASN A 923 -15.08 3.75 -18.83
CA ASN A 923 -15.15 4.58 -17.62
C ASN A 923 -16.13 4.02 -16.57
N HIS A 924 -16.12 2.70 -16.36
CA HIS A 924 -16.90 2.08 -15.29
C HIS A 924 -16.32 2.51 -13.94
N ARG A 925 -17.19 2.90 -13.01
CA ARG A 925 -16.83 3.42 -11.68
C ARG A 925 -17.51 2.56 -10.62
N ASP A 926 -16.74 2.22 -9.59
CA ASP A 926 -17.20 1.51 -8.39
C ASP A 926 -16.26 1.91 -7.24
N ASP A 927 -16.74 2.78 -6.36
CA ASP A 927 -15.93 3.34 -5.27
C ASP A 927 -15.63 2.31 -4.18
N ASP A 928 -16.54 1.38 -3.89
CA ASP A 928 -16.31 0.30 -2.91
C ASP A 928 -15.20 -0.66 -3.36
N ARG A 929 -14.96 -0.75 -4.67
CA ARG A 929 -13.87 -1.55 -5.28
C ARG A 929 -12.64 -0.72 -5.61
N ALA A 930 -12.66 0.58 -5.27
CA ALA A 930 -11.66 1.57 -5.60
C ALA A 930 -11.21 1.47 -7.08
N LEU A 931 -12.16 1.46 -8.01
CA LEU A 931 -11.85 1.43 -9.44
C LEU A 931 -11.51 2.83 -9.96
N SER A 932 -10.36 2.93 -10.63
CA SER A 932 -9.90 4.17 -11.26
C SER A 932 -10.86 4.63 -12.36
N THR A 933 -10.85 5.94 -12.65
CA THR A 933 -11.52 6.47 -13.84
C THR A 933 -10.84 5.97 -15.11
N ARG A 934 -11.36 6.35 -16.29
CA ARG A 934 -10.68 6.12 -17.56
C ARG A 934 -9.31 6.82 -17.55
N GLN A 935 -8.26 6.05 -17.82
CA GLN A 935 -6.89 6.54 -17.84
C GLN A 935 -6.33 6.49 -19.27
N PHE A 936 -5.61 7.52 -19.65
CA PHE A 936 -4.89 7.61 -20.92
C PHE A 936 -3.40 7.49 -20.63
N ARG A 937 -2.72 6.63 -21.39
CA ARG A 937 -1.32 6.28 -21.17
C ARG A 937 -0.54 6.53 -22.45
N MET A 938 0.63 7.13 -22.32
CA MET A 938 1.55 7.38 -23.42
C MET A 938 2.94 7.05 -22.96
N GLY A 939 3.68 6.25 -23.72
CA GLY A 939 5.03 5.90 -23.31
C GLY A 939 5.95 5.50 -24.44
N ILE A 940 7.23 5.46 -24.08
CA ILE A 940 8.34 5.12 -24.94
C ILE A 940 9.27 4.17 -24.19
N ASN A 941 9.67 3.10 -24.86
CA ASN A 941 10.71 2.19 -24.40
C ASN A 941 11.84 2.24 -25.41
N LEU A 942 13.03 2.61 -24.95
CA LEU A 942 14.24 2.74 -25.74
C LEU A 942 15.29 1.78 -25.22
N LYS A 943 16.01 1.13 -26.14
CA LYS A 943 17.13 0.26 -25.81
C LYS A 943 18.28 0.50 -26.77
N PHE A 944 19.47 0.66 -26.22
CA PHE A 944 20.71 1.03 -26.90
C PHE A 944 21.84 0.04 -26.55
N GLY A 945 22.88 -0.07 -27.39
CA GLY A 945 24.07 -0.89 -27.15
C GLY A 945 24.17 -2.16 -28.02
N ALA A 946 25.16 -3.03 -27.78
CA ALA A 946 25.53 -4.15 -28.66
C ALA A 946 24.46 -5.27 -28.80
N ASP A 947 23.38 -5.20 -28.02
CA ASP A 947 22.18 -6.02 -28.18
C ASP A 947 21.10 -5.40 -29.07
N ALA A 948 21.12 -4.08 -29.29
CA ALA A 948 20.38 -3.46 -30.37
C ALA A 948 21.17 -3.76 -31.65
N THR A 949 20.75 -4.75 -32.41
CA THR A 949 21.39 -5.07 -33.69
C THR A 949 21.21 -3.89 -34.63
N THR A 950 22.19 -2.98 -34.66
CA THR A 950 22.42 -2.09 -35.80
C THR A 950 22.57 -2.99 -37.01
N ASP A 951 21.59 -2.91 -37.89
CA ASP A 951 21.61 -3.53 -39.19
C ASP A 951 22.91 -3.11 -39.90
N LYS A 952 23.74 -4.08 -40.28
CA LYS A 952 25.00 -3.81 -41.01
C LYS A 952 24.74 -3.19 -42.39
N SER A 953 23.48 -3.17 -42.85
CA SER A 953 23.07 -2.57 -44.13
C SER A 953 22.63 -1.11 -44.04
N GLN A 954 22.48 -0.54 -42.83
CA GLN A 954 22.40 0.90 -42.69
C GLN A 954 23.81 1.47 -42.61
N PRO A 955 24.13 2.57 -43.34
CA PRO A 955 25.42 3.22 -43.21
C PRO A 955 25.62 3.49 -41.73
N ASN A 956 26.78 3.08 -41.21
CA ASN A 956 27.19 3.26 -39.82
C ASN A 956 26.44 4.45 -39.23
N MET A 957 25.56 4.24 -38.25
CA MET A 957 25.43 5.30 -37.24
C MET A 957 26.88 5.51 -36.81
N ALA A 958 27.43 6.63 -37.24
CA ALA A 958 28.84 6.89 -37.22
C ALA A 958 29.36 6.47 -35.85
N LYS A 959 30.57 5.89 -35.80
CA LYS A 959 31.36 5.82 -34.57
C LYS A 959 30.91 6.98 -33.69
N VAL A 960 30.31 6.68 -32.53
CA VAL A 960 30.27 7.68 -31.48
C VAL A 960 31.71 7.80 -31.04
N GLU A 961 32.51 8.50 -31.86
CA GLU A 961 33.50 9.39 -31.35
C GLU A 961 32.70 10.20 -30.33
N VAL A 962 33.02 10.00 -29.05
CA VAL A 962 32.98 11.10 -28.13
C VAL A 962 33.99 12.10 -28.69
N LYS A 963 33.61 12.83 -29.74
CA LYS A 963 34.08 14.17 -29.91
C LYS A 963 33.53 14.82 -28.66
N THR A 964 34.41 15.04 -27.70
CA THR A 964 34.37 16.29 -26.96
C THR A 964 34.17 17.34 -28.04
N GLN A 965 32.91 17.74 -28.26
CA GLN A 965 32.63 19.05 -28.78
C GLN A 965 33.13 19.97 -27.68
N VAL A 966 34.46 20.19 -27.67
CA VAL A 966 34.96 21.54 -27.51
C VAL A 966 34.18 22.27 -28.57
N VAL A 967 33.18 22.98 -28.10
CA VAL A 967 32.23 23.60 -28.97
C VAL A 967 33.04 24.57 -29.80
N ASP A 968 33.08 24.32 -31.10
CA ASP A 968 33.72 25.18 -32.10
C ASP A 968 32.86 26.46 -32.28
N HIS A 969 32.38 27.03 -31.17
CA HIS A 969 31.53 28.23 -31.11
C HIS A 969 32.25 29.51 -31.57
N LEU A 970 33.50 29.39 -32.02
CA LEU A 970 34.31 30.52 -32.48
C LEU A 970 34.57 30.53 -34.01
N ASN A 971 34.13 29.50 -34.75
CA ASN A 971 34.12 29.47 -36.22
C ASN A 971 32.69 29.12 -36.67
N THR A 972 31.73 30.03 -36.85
CA THR A 972 31.72 31.18 -37.76
C THR A 972 30.61 32.15 -37.32
N PHE A 973 30.95 33.42 -37.09
CA PHE A 973 29.97 34.49 -36.80
C PHE A 973 28.92 34.67 -37.92
N ILE A 974 29.18 34.09 -39.10
CA ILE A 974 28.36 34.12 -40.30
C ILE A 974 27.76 32.71 -40.50
N HIS A 975 26.46 32.54 -40.23
CA HIS A 975 25.70 31.32 -40.51
C HIS A 975 24.43 31.64 -41.29
N ARG A 976 24.13 30.89 -42.36
CA ARG A 976 22.86 31.04 -43.10
C ARG A 976 21.73 30.37 -42.33
N ASP A 977 20.56 31.01 -42.30
CA ASP A 977 19.35 30.43 -41.70
C ASP A 977 18.74 29.36 -42.60
N PHE A 978 19.07 29.37 -43.90
CA PHE A 978 18.60 28.42 -44.89
C PHE A 978 19.69 27.44 -45.34
N ASN A 979 19.45 26.14 -45.18
CA ASN A 979 20.35 25.10 -45.65
C ASN A 979 20.15 24.82 -47.15
N VAL A 980 21.05 25.30 -48.01
CA VAL A 980 20.94 25.14 -49.47
C VAL A 980 21.02 23.68 -49.95
N ASP A 981 21.63 22.78 -49.17
CA ASP A 981 21.83 21.37 -49.54
C ASP A 981 20.69 20.44 -49.08
N LYS A 982 19.70 20.98 -48.35
CA LYS A 982 18.55 20.22 -47.85
C LYS A 982 17.62 19.81 -49.00
N LYS A 983 17.33 18.52 -49.11
CA LYS A 983 16.42 17.97 -50.14
C LYS A 983 14.96 18.31 -49.82
N ALA A 984 14.14 18.43 -50.87
CA ALA A 984 12.69 18.58 -50.72
C ALA A 984 12.08 17.37 -50.00
N GLY A 985 11.22 17.62 -49.02
CA GLY A 985 10.64 16.58 -48.17
C GLY A 985 10.17 17.12 -46.83
N VAL A 986 9.57 16.23 -46.04
CA VAL A 986 9.08 16.49 -44.69
C VAL A 986 9.84 15.56 -43.75
N GLU A 987 10.54 16.14 -42.78
CA GLU A 987 11.24 15.41 -41.73
C GLU A 987 10.55 15.66 -40.38
N VAL A 988 10.39 14.59 -39.60
CA VAL A 988 9.92 14.72 -38.22
C VAL A 988 11.16 14.89 -37.35
N VAL A 989 11.26 16.03 -36.67
CA VAL A 989 12.39 16.38 -35.81
C VAL A 989 11.95 16.35 -34.36
N GLY A 990 12.84 15.93 -33.47
CA GLY A 990 12.52 15.90 -32.05
C GLY A 990 13.70 15.44 -31.22
N ASP A 991 13.67 15.81 -29.95
CA ASP A 991 14.56 15.28 -28.94
C ASP A 991 13.78 15.01 -27.67
N PHE A 992 14.34 14.13 -26.86
CA PHE A 992 13.88 13.91 -25.52
C PHE A 992 15.06 14.09 -24.59
N ARG A 993 14.88 14.89 -23.56
CA ARG A 993 15.91 15.19 -22.56
C ARG A 993 15.38 14.79 -21.20
N ASN A 994 16.19 14.06 -20.44
CA ASN A 994 16.06 14.00 -18.99
C ASN A 994 17.24 14.72 -18.36
N ARG A 995 16.98 15.46 -17.30
CA ARG A 995 17.99 16.03 -16.42
C ARG A 995 17.75 15.47 -15.03
N TRP A 996 18.81 14.93 -14.42
CA TRP A 996 18.78 14.52 -13.02
C TRP A 996 19.55 15.56 -12.23
N ASP A 997 18.84 16.22 -11.33
CA ASP A 997 19.40 17.23 -10.44
C ASP A 997 19.41 16.66 -9.02
N SER A 998 20.49 16.91 -8.27
CA SER A 998 20.62 16.52 -6.87
C SER A 998 21.08 17.74 -6.08
N HIS A 999 20.33 18.05 -5.02
CA HIS A 999 20.63 19.13 -4.09
C HIS A 999 20.73 18.56 -2.68
N LEU A 1000 21.89 18.71 -2.06
CA LEU A 1000 22.12 18.33 -0.67
C LEU A 1000 21.77 19.52 0.21
N GLY A 1001 20.47 19.73 0.39
CA GLY A 1001 19.91 20.76 1.25
C GLY A 1001 19.94 20.42 2.74
N PHE A 1002 19.66 21.41 3.58
CA PHE A 1002 19.61 21.31 5.05
C PHE A 1002 18.19 21.21 5.63
N ASP A 1003 17.14 21.18 4.79
CA ASP A 1003 15.72 21.17 5.20
C ASP A 1003 15.42 22.26 6.24
N ARG A 1004 15.66 23.51 5.85
CA ARG A 1004 15.49 24.66 6.73
C ARG A 1004 14.00 24.87 7.07
N PRO A 1005 13.70 25.34 8.29
CA PRO A 1005 12.35 25.71 8.67
C PRO A 1005 11.74 26.71 7.69
N THR A 1006 10.43 26.57 7.44
CA THR A 1006 9.68 27.50 6.60
C THR A 1006 9.79 28.93 7.12
N SER A 1007 10.04 29.86 6.20
CA SER A 1007 10.08 31.28 6.52
C SER A 1007 8.69 31.75 6.98
N ARG A 1008 8.62 32.38 8.16
CA ARG A 1008 7.36 32.89 8.72
C ARG A 1008 6.92 34.11 7.94
N VAL A 1009 5.69 34.11 7.45
CA VAL A 1009 5.06 35.25 6.78
C VAL A 1009 3.80 35.69 7.53
N THR A 1010 3.41 36.95 7.39
CA THR A 1010 2.16 37.52 7.93
C THR A 1010 1.00 37.35 6.94
N ALA A 1011 -0.25 37.53 7.37
CA ALA A 1011 -1.44 37.42 6.51
C ALA A 1011 -1.44 38.37 5.28
N THR A 1012 -0.61 39.41 5.27
CA THR A 1012 -0.49 40.39 4.18
C THR A 1012 0.83 40.32 3.41
N SER A 1013 1.73 39.40 3.78
CA SER A 1013 3.01 39.19 3.11
C SER A 1013 3.08 37.76 2.61
N TYR A 1014 3.51 37.54 1.39
CA TYR A 1014 3.79 36.19 0.89
C TYR A 1014 5.20 36.15 0.33
N ILE A 1015 5.79 34.96 0.34
CA ILE A 1015 6.99 34.66 -0.42
C ILE A 1015 6.48 33.96 -1.68
N GLU A 1016 6.91 34.40 -2.86
CA GLU A 1016 6.58 33.70 -4.11
C GLU A 1016 7.04 32.23 -4.01
N ASP A 1017 6.25 31.28 -4.52
CA ASP A 1017 6.53 29.84 -4.40
C ASP A 1017 7.98 29.50 -4.81
N ASP A 1018 8.46 30.17 -5.84
CA ASP A 1018 9.81 30.04 -6.41
C ASP A 1018 10.92 30.51 -5.43
N ALA A 1019 10.64 31.55 -4.62
CA ALA A 1019 11.54 32.04 -3.59
C ALA A 1019 11.44 31.21 -2.30
N ALA A 1020 10.26 30.66 -2.00
CA ALA A 1020 10.04 29.80 -0.84
C ALA A 1020 10.83 28.50 -0.95
N ASP A 1021 10.86 27.89 -2.14
CA ASP A 1021 11.63 26.67 -2.41
C ASP A 1021 13.15 26.89 -2.18
N ASN A 1022 13.69 28.03 -2.61
CA ASN A 1022 15.10 28.39 -2.38
C ASN A 1022 15.42 28.66 -0.90
N LEU A 1023 14.47 29.18 -0.13
CA LEU A 1023 14.66 29.45 1.31
C LEU A 1023 14.61 28.20 2.17
N ARG A 1024 13.85 27.17 1.75
CA ARG A 1024 13.74 25.90 2.46
C ARG A 1024 14.99 25.03 2.33
N ASP A 1025 15.77 25.20 1.25
CA ASP A 1025 17.02 24.47 1.06
C ASP A 1025 16.78 22.95 1.24
N GLU A 1026 15.73 22.42 0.59
CA GLU A 1026 15.26 21.04 0.78
C GLU A 1026 16.24 20.03 0.18
N ASN A 1027 16.45 18.90 0.85
CA ASN A 1027 17.32 17.82 0.38
C ASN A 1027 16.73 17.03 -0.81
N ASN A 1028 16.62 17.66 -1.97
CA ASN A 1028 15.87 17.09 -3.07
C ASN A 1028 16.74 16.43 -4.15
N HIS A 1029 16.16 15.44 -4.83
CA HIS A 1029 16.68 14.92 -6.09
C HIS A 1029 15.53 14.84 -7.09
N GLY A 1030 15.66 15.56 -8.20
CA GLY A 1030 14.61 15.71 -9.21
C GLY A 1030 15.03 15.12 -10.53
N ILE A 1031 14.11 14.47 -11.23
CA ILE A 1031 14.27 14.19 -12.66
C ILE A 1031 13.28 15.07 -13.40
N THR A 1032 13.79 15.95 -14.25
CA THR A 1032 12.97 16.75 -15.17
C THR A 1032 13.08 16.18 -16.58
N SER A 1033 11.94 16.06 -17.25
CA SER A 1033 11.85 15.55 -18.61
C SER A 1033 11.34 16.63 -19.54
N ARG A 1034 11.90 16.70 -20.75
CA ARG A 1034 11.37 17.47 -21.87
C ARG A 1034 11.26 16.58 -23.10
N VAL A 1035 10.11 16.62 -23.76
CA VAL A 1035 9.94 16.10 -25.11
C VAL A 1035 9.76 17.27 -26.07
N ARG A 1036 10.51 17.25 -27.17
CA ARG A 1036 10.32 18.16 -28.30
C ARG A 1036 9.96 17.35 -29.51
N ALA A 1037 8.94 17.80 -30.22
CA ALA A 1037 8.52 17.20 -31.46
C ALA A 1037 8.14 18.31 -32.43
N GLY A 1038 8.50 18.12 -33.68
CA GLY A 1038 8.30 19.12 -34.71
C GLY A 1038 8.36 18.53 -36.10
N VAL A 1039 8.00 19.37 -37.05
CA VAL A 1039 8.08 19.08 -38.47
C VAL A 1039 9.01 20.10 -39.09
N ASP A 1040 9.97 19.60 -39.86
CA ASP A 1040 10.87 20.42 -40.65
C ASP A 1040 10.71 20.04 -42.13
N ALA A 1041 10.18 20.95 -42.93
CA ALA A 1041 9.76 20.70 -44.30
C ALA A 1041 10.43 21.67 -45.29
N ARG A 1042 10.95 21.13 -46.40
CA ARG A 1042 11.44 21.91 -47.56
C ARG A 1042 10.39 21.87 -48.66
N ILE A 1043 9.79 23.03 -48.96
CA ILE A 1043 8.78 23.21 -50.01
C ILE A 1043 9.44 23.85 -51.24
N GLY A 1044 9.54 23.08 -52.33
CA GLY A 1044 10.30 23.51 -53.51
C GLY A 1044 11.81 23.61 -53.22
N LYS A 1045 12.51 24.48 -53.94
CA LYS A 1045 13.97 24.69 -53.76
C LYS A 1045 14.34 25.75 -52.71
N ASP A 1046 13.42 26.69 -52.44
CA ASP A 1046 13.76 27.98 -51.82
C ASP A 1046 12.92 28.31 -50.57
N VAL A 1047 12.11 27.40 -50.04
CA VAL A 1047 11.25 27.64 -48.86
C VAL A 1047 11.38 26.54 -47.81
N ASP A 1048 11.71 26.90 -46.59
CA ASP A 1048 11.72 26.04 -45.40
C ASP A 1048 10.57 26.41 -44.46
N VAL A 1049 9.89 25.41 -43.92
CA VAL A 1049 8.89 25.55 -42.88
C VAL A 1049 9.29 24.65 -41.72
N ARG A 1050 9.47 25.24 -40.54
CA ARG A 1050 9.87 24.50 -39.34
C ARG A 1050 8.94 24.87 -38.20
N VAL A 1051 8.34 23.85 -37.59
CA VAL A 1051 7.47 24.01 -36.42
C VAL A 1051 7.93 23.00 -35.38
N VAL A 1052 8.35 23.47 -34.21
CA VAL A 1052 8.77 22.65 -33.08
C VAL A 1052 7.98 23.06 -31.85
N ALA A 1053 7.33 22.09 -31.23
CA ALA A 1053 6.67 22.25 -29.95
C ALA A 1053 7.36 21.40 -28.90
N SER A 1054 7.37 21.90 -27.67
CA SER A 1054 7.88 21.18 -26.51
C SER A 1054 6.81 20.99 -25.46
N ALA A 1055 6.92 19.89 -24.75
CA ALA A 1055 6.26 19.67 -23.47
C ALA A 1055 7.37 19.38 -22.45
N SER A 1056 7.40 20.17 -21.37
CA SER A 1056 8.48 20.19 -20.38
C SER A 1056 7.90 20.10 -18.96
N GLY A 1057 8.65 19.46 -18.07
CA GLY A 1057 8.39 19.53 -16.63
C GLY A 1057 8.85 20.84 -15.98
N GLN A 1058 9.65 21.66 -16.65
CA GLN A 1058 10.10 22.96 -16.14
C GLN A 1058 9.32 24.12 -16.77
N ARG A 1059 9.09 25.17 -15.97
CA ARG A 1059 8.55 26.46 -16.42
C ARG A 1059 9.68 27.26 -17.06
N GLY A 1060 9.46 27.79 -18.27
CA GLY A 1060 10.44 28.67 -18.95
C GLY A 1060 11.30 28.02 -20.05
N VAL A 1061 12.26 28.80 -20.56
CA VAL A 1061 13.31 28.35 -21.50
C VAL A 1061 14.35 27.50 -20.78
N ASP A 1062 15.18 26.78 -21.54
CA ASP A 1062 16.17 25.81 -21.03
C ASP A 1062 17.22 26.37 -20.05
N THR A 1063 17.29 27.69 -19.87
CA THR A 1063 18.19 28.41 -18.94
C THR A 1063 17.54 28.81 -17.62
N ASP A 1064 16.21 28.65 -17.47
CA ASP A 1064 15.50 28.86 -16.22
C ASP A 1064 15.46 27.55 -15.42
N HIS A 1065 15.79 27.59 -14.13
CA HIS A 1065 16.13 26.39 -13.35
C HIS A 1065 15.54 26.41 -11.94
N GLN A 1066 14.71 25.42 -11.63
CA GLN A 1066 14.21 25.13 -10.28
C GLN A 1066 14.48 23.68 -9.89
N LEU A 1067 14.93 23.47 -8.65
CA LEU A 1067 15.32 22.17 -8.06
C LEU A 1067 14.13 21.39 -7.46
N LYS A 1068 12.95 21.46 -8.07
CA LYS A 1068 11.77 20.71 -7.59
C LYS A 1068 11.63 19.37 -8.31
N VAL A 1069 11.02 18.39 -7.64
CA VAL A 1069 10.42 17.20 -8.29
C VAL A 1069 9.21 17.69 -9.09
N THR A 1070 9.45 18.29 -10.26
CA THR A 1070 8.35 18.80 -11.06
C THR A 1070 7.62 17.63 -11.74
N LYS A 1071 6.31 17.59 -11.53
CA LYS A 1071 5.42 16.54 -12.03
C LYS A 1071 5.15 16.78 -13.52
N GLY A 1072 5.34 15.75 -14.35
CA GLY A 1072 4.74 15.72 -15.68
C GLY A 1072 5.45 16.52 -16.78
N PHE A 1073 4.80 16.57 -17.96
CA PHE A 1073 5.06 17.53 -19.03
C PHE A 1073 3.99 18.64 -19.00
N ASN A 1074 3.90 19.31 -17.87
CA ASN A 1074 2.84 20.26 -17.52
C ASN A 1074 2.97 21.63 -18.22
N HIS A 1075 4.15 21.96 -18.78
CA HIS A 1075 4.35 23.20 -19.53
C HIS A 1075 4.50 22.89 -21.02
N GLN A 1076 3.62 23.45 -21.85
CA GLN A 1076 3.70 23.30 -23.30
C GLN A 1076 3.95 24.64 -23.96
N ARG A 1077 4.76 24.63 -25.00
CA ARG A 1077 5.02 25.83 -25.80
C ARG A 1077 5.42 25.46 -27.22
N ILE A 1078 5.18 26.40 -28.12
CA ILE A 1078 5.78 26.39 -29.44
C ILE A 1078 7.16 27.02 -29.25
N ASP A 1079 8.21 26.21 -29.34
CA ASP A 1079 9.60 26.67 -29.24
C ASP A 1079 10.01 27.44 -30.51
N GLU A 1080 9.54 26.97 -31.67
CA GLU A 1080 9.91 27.52 -32.98
C GLU A 1080 8.75 27.33 -33.96
N ALA A 1081 8.41 28.36 -34.72
CA ALA A 1081 7.44 28.27 -35.81
C ALA A 1081 7.80 29.29 -36.89
N THR A 1082 8.65 28.87 -37.82
CA THR A 1082 9.27 29.74 -38.81
C THR A 1082 8.97 29.31 -40.24
N VAL A 1083 8.74 30.29 -41.11
CA VAL A 1083 8.78 30.13 -42.56
C VAL A 1083 9.94 30.95 -43.10
N THR A 1084 10.93 30.30 -43.72
CA THR A 1084 12.12 30.93 -44.29
C THR A 1084 12.10 30.81 -45.80
N LYS A 1085 12.12 31.93 -46.51
CA LYS A 1085 12.28 32.00 -47.96
C LYS A 1085 13.68 32.45 -48.33
N HIS A 1086 14.39 31.63 -49.08
CA HIS A 1086 15.69 31.95 -49.63
C HIS A 1086 15.55 32.65 -51.00
N THR A 1087 16.30 33.71 -51.23
CA THR A 1087 16.42 34.35 -52.55
C THR A 1087 17.82 34.95 -52.71
N ASN A 1088 18.67 34.29 -53.52
CA ASN A 1088 20.07 34.66 -53.77
C ASN A 1088 20.95 34.69 -52.51
N LYS A 1089 21.19 35.89 -51.96
CA LYS A 1089 22.00 36.11 -50.75
C LYS A 1089 21.13 36.46 -49.53
N TRP A 1090 19.80 36.50 -49.69
CA TRP A 1090 18.86 36.86 -48.64
C TRP A 1090 18.08 35.64 -48.16
N ASP A 1091 18.00 35.50 -46.84
CA ASP A 1091 17.09 34.60 -46.13
C ASP A 1091 16.04 35.46 -45.42
N LEU A 1092 14.77 35.35 -45.83
CA LEU A 1092 13.65 36.07 -45.23
C LEU A 1092 12.86 35.10 -44.36
N THR A 1093 12.94 35.25 -43.05
CA THR A 1093 12.25 34.42 -42.06
C THR A 1093 11.11 35.20 -41.41
N ALA A 1094 9.95 34.57 -41.28
CA ALA A 1094 8.81 35.11 -40.55
C ALA A 1094 8.26 34.05 -39.57
N GLY A 1095 7.86 34.50 -38.37
CA GLY A 1095 7.24 33.67 -37.35
C GLY A 1095 7.95 33.76 -35.99
N ARG A 1096 7.84 32.70 -35.19
CA ARG A 1096 8.47 32.59 -33.87
C ARG A 1096 9.91 32.10 -33.98
N MET A 1097 10.86 32.96 -33.64
CA MET A 1097 12.30 32.74 -33.79
C MET A 1097 13.03 32.89 -32.46
N THR A 1098 14.22 32.31 -32.34
CA THR A 1098 15.13 32.54 -31.21
C THR A 1098 16.31 33.43 -31.63
N GLU A 1099 16.68 34.42 -30.82
CA GLU A 1099 17.83 35.27 -31.11
C GLU A 1099 19.12 34.77 -30.42
N PRO A 1100 20.15 34.33 -31.17
CA PRO A 1100 21.39 33.82 -30.59
C PRO A 1100 22.30 34.90 -30.00
N MET A 1101 22.25 36.15 -30.50
CA MET A 1101 23.02 37.28 -29.94
C MET A 1101 22.18 38.56 -29.94
N GLY A 1102 21.79 39.04 -28.75
CA GLY A 1102 21.09 40.31 -28.61
C GLY A 1102 22.00 41.50 -28.90
N VAL A 1103 21.64 42.33 -29.89
CA VAL A 1103 22.38 43.56 -30.28
C VAL A 1103 22.41 44.61 -29.15
N THR A 1104 21.64 44.41 -28.07
CA THR A 1104 21.56 45.30 -26.90
C THR A 1104 22.06 44.68 -25.59
N GLY A 1105 22.69 43.50 -25.60
CA GLY A 1105 23.30 42.88 -24.41
C GLY A 1105 22.33 42.30 -23.36
N TYR A 1106 21.00 42.47 -23.53
CA TYR A 1106 19.99 42.07 -22.52
C TYR A 1106 19.08 40.88 -22.91
N TRP A 1107 19.25 40.28 -24.10
CA TRP A 1107 18.27 39.34 -24.66
C TRP A 1107 18.90 38.10 -25.31
N PHE A 1108 19.85 37.45 -24.63
CA PHE A 1108 20.48 36.21 -25.13
C PHE A 1108 19.49 35.03 -25.07
N GLY A 1109 19.25 34.37 -26.20
CA GLY A 1109 18.46 33.14 -26.24
C GLY A 1109 16.96 33.33 -26.00
N LYS A 1110 16.44 34.56 -26.05
CA LYS A 1110 14.99 34.83 -25.98
C LYS A 1110 14.30 34.54 -27.31
N GLU A 1111 13.07 34.05 -27.21
CA GLU A 1111 12.16 33.86 -28.34
C GLU A 1111 11.43 35.18 -28.65
N TYR A 1112 11.13 35.44 -29.93
CA TYR A 1112 10.33 36.58 -30.37
C TYR A 1112 9.49 36.24 -31.59
N ASP A 1113 8.32 36.87 -31.69
CA ASP A 1113 7.44 36.74 -32.85
C ASP A 1113 7.69 37.94 -33.79
N GLY A 1114 8.11 37.67 -35.03
CA GLY A 1114 8.48 38.76 -35.93
C GLY A 1114 8.92 38.34 -37.34
N VAL A 1115 9.61 39.27 -38.00
CA VAL A 1115 10.23 39.06 -39.32
C VAL A 1115 11.70 39.41 -39.25
N ARG A 1116 12.53 38.60 -39.92
CA ARG A 1116 13.98 38.76 -40.01
C ARG A 1116 14.43 38.56 -41.45
N GLY A 1117 15.19 39.52 -41.98
CA GLY A 1117 15.95 39.38 -43.20
C GLY A 1117 17.44 39.24 -42.90
N VAL A 1118 18.05 38.17 -43.37
CA VAL A 1118 19.49 37.92 -43.23
C VAL A 1118 20.13 37.91 -44.61
N TRP A 1119 20.97 38.90 -44.88
CA TRP A 1119 21.84 38.88 -46.05
C TRP A 1119 23.18 38.26 -45.70
N THR A 1120 23.60 37.24 -46.44
CA THR A 1120 24.86 36.53 -46.20
C THR A 1120 25.68 36.39 -47.48
N ASN A 1121 26.95 36.77 -47.42
CA ASN A 1121 27.96 36.41 -48.42
C ASN A 1121 29.12 35.65 -47.74
N ASP A 1122 30.20 35.40 -48.47
CA ASP A 1122 31.33 34.57 -47.99
C ASP A 1122 32.11 35.18 -46.80
N THR A 1123 31.99 36.48 -46.54
CA THR A 1123 32.80 37.23 -45.56
C THR A 1123 32.00 38.19 -44.67
N LYS A 1124 30.72 38.42 -44.95
CA LYS A 1124 29.85 39.41 -44.30
C LYS A 1124 28.43 38.89 -44.14
N GLN A 1125 27.81 39.28 -43.03
CA GLN A 1125 26.39 39.05 -42.77
C GLN A 1125 25.74 40.33 -42.24
N VAL A 1126 24.56 40.65 -42.75
CA VAL A 1126 23.73 41.76 -42.27
C VAL A 1126 22.38 41.18 -41.87
N ARG A 1127 21.96 41.41 -40.61
CA ARG A 1127 20.65 40.99 -40.09
C ARG A 1127 19.82 42.24 -39.82
N VAL A 1128 18.60 42.25 -40.33
CA VAL A 1128 17.61 43.29 -40.04
C VAL A 1128 16.32 42.57 -39.67
N GLY A 1129 15.73 42.93 -38.54
CA GLY A 1129 14.49 42.32 -38.09
C GLY A 1129 13.64 43.26 -37.25
N TYR A 1130 12.36 42.91 -37.14
CA TYR A 1130 11.38 43.57 -36.30
C TYR A 1130 10.50 42.51 -35.66
N GLY A 1131 10.25 42.60 -34.36
CA GLY A 1131 9.44 41.62 -33.65
C GLY A 1131 9.16 42.00 -32.19
N ASP A 1132 8.26 41.24 -31.59
CA ASP A 1132 7.80 41.38 -30.20
C ASP A 1132 8.43 40.31 -29.30
N PHE A 1133 8.94 40.72 -28.14
CA PHE A 1133 9.61 39.89 -27.14
C PHE A 1133 8.75 39.70 -25.86
N SER A 1134 7.47 40.03 -25.91
CA SER A 1134 6.57 40.06 -24.76
C SER A 1134 6.18 38.69 -24.16
N HIS A 1135 6.62 37.59 -24.77
CA HIS A 1135 6.18 36.21 -24.48
C HIS A 1135 6.82 35.56 -23.26
#